data_AF-A0A7G8FYB4-F1
#
_entry.id   AF-A0A7G8FYB4-F1
#
_cell.length_a   1.000
_cell.length_b   1.000
_cell.length_c   1.000
_cell.angle_alpha   90.00
_cell.angle_beta   90.00
_cell.angle_gamma   90.00
#
_symmetry.space_group_name_H-M   'P 1'
#
loop_
_entity.id
_entity.type
_entity.pdbx_description
1 polymer ?
#
loop_
_entity_poly.entity_id
_entity_poly.type
_entity_poly.pdbx_seq_one_letter_code
_entity_poly.pdbx_strand_id
1 'polypeptide(L)'
;MRICMLSSGDLHRPLMNWFAIYGLVEWSALASMAFRLQLFHLSDPSAASNTILDDIPRLSAVLAALRGQSVGADANLTLGGGDTYLPGLFFSASKDLYGTKGIADIEIQNQLGLDAAAIGNHEFDDGADTFAELISGGSDVGSILGSAFRGTTFPYLSSNLDFSSNADLSPLVKPGGAAPQGNSITSSTVITRGGEKIGVIGATTPGLAFITSTDGVTARPVVSAQDLSAAEIDALAVEIQREVDAVVAANPGLNKVVLTSHLQILDIEKSLAQKLRNVDIIMAGGSEARLVDSNDRLRDGDTKQGDYPQFFTNAGGTRTAVVSGPGDYSYLGRFVIDFDASGNLLDSSYDPVVSGNYATDAQGVVDLKAEALVDPEISRIVNEVREQIASGEYGILGYSDVFLNATRSGTGKATDPDGVRTQETNLGNLTADANLAAAKAFDPTVVLSIKNGGGIRASIGDSSSRGPSEAESDDILGLSKDEGAISQNDIKSTLAFNNGLRLLTLTRQEIVGLLEHGIGALPDVDGRFPQVSGVKFSFDPAKDVGSRIQDAFIHDDDGAVIAQLVKDGQLVGDAGETFRIVTLDFLSSPRFDENGNYTGAGDSYPFPNYNLDGSAGEATVSQEVFNRINPVDLKKQSLSDGASTFAAAGTEQDALAEFLKANHGSASKAYNALDLGAPADARIVNLGFSGSSLFAPVTPTSSIDLGGAEIVTWLKGANVAAVSGGDETVRFVKYGADFSDPEVVLEYEFDGDVQSVASYTDDDGKSYIAVAMSKDKTKKGHVGFYEFRDNNTLKEKFTNRVGYLPDSVAWSENGRYVVVANEGEPNDFYGSDDGFDPEGSISVFRLNGDVEKLNNKHRRFNNLDASKLLADGVRLSGLNATENPSLDLEPEYVTISPDNRYAFVTLQENNAVAKVDLKSLDVVSIKGLGSKNWDGLSVDTSDKDGGYQPGDRDFNSLYMPDGMDSFIAGDGKTYVLMANEGDGRVRPDDVNFEAPEDGTYSFGSNDAGNATEQFKDPLTGQTIYVYSGDAGNTGSFEAEEGDEFFITTKYGAIADDDFYSDEKRAGKLDGPLDNLIVSGDGEGRLKTITDQNTADSITAFGGRSFSIRDANGNLVWDSGDQLDRIAADYTLYDDGRSDDKGVEPEHVEIVTLGDRSFAFIALERATSTLIPVYEITDVNAPKHVHTFYAGGSLSPEASVFVKTDDESGQLLVSSEVSGTLDAFKFNVNMV
;
A
#
# COMPACT_ATOMS: atom_id res chain seq x y z
N MET A 1 -13.72 -66.54 0.13
CA MET A 1 -13.98 -67.88 0.71
C MET A 1 -13.95 -68.91 -0.43
N ARG A 2 -12.96 -69.83 -0.43
CA ARG A 2 -12.76 -71.10 -1.23
C ARG A 2 -13.07 -71.08 -2.75
N ILE A 3 -12.10 -71.17 -3.69
CA ILE A 3 -11.14 -72.25 -4.09
C ILE A 3 -11.71 -73.35 -5.03
N CYS A 4 -10.95 -73.63 -6.13
CA CYS A 4 -10.82 -74.84 -6.98
C CYS A 4 -11.89 -75.13 -8.07
N MET A 5 -11.63 -75.74 -9.25
CA MET A 5 -10.45 -76.24 -10.00
C MET A 5 -10.92 -76.80 -11.39
N LEU A 6 -10.08 -76.66 -12.44
CA LEU A 6 -9.69 -77.63 -13.50
C LEU A 6 -10.74 -78.45 -14.32
N SER A 7 -10.72 -78.37 -15.67
CA SER A 7 -9.91 -79.20 -16.62
C SER A 7 -10.54 -79.43 -18.02
N SER A 8 -9.79 -79.05 -19.05
CA SER A 8 -9.55 -79.65 -20.39
C SER A 8 -10.29 -80.89 -20.94
N GLY A 9 -10.54 -80.92 -22.27
CA GLY A 9 -10.38 -82.14 -23.09
C GLY A 9 -11.19 -82.29 -24.39
N ASP A 10 -10.57 -81.97 -25.54
CA ASP A 10 -10.54 -82.66 -26.85
C ASP A 10 -11.74 -82.79 -27.84
N LEU A 11 -11.72 -81.91 -28.85
CA LEU A 11 -11.50 -82.13 -30.31
C LEU A 11 -11.64 -83.55 -30.95
N HIS A 12 -12.60 -83.75 -31.88
CA HIS A 12 -12.36 -83.94 -33.34
C HIS A 12 -13.64 -84.20 -34.19
N ARG A 13 -13.60 -83.66 -35.42
CA ARG A 13 -14.54 -83.62 -36.58
C ARG A 13 -14.81 -85.02 -37.24
N PRO A 14 -15.57 -85.24 -38.37
CA PRO A 14 -16.02 -84.27 -39.43
C PRO A 14 -17.37 -84.50 -40.20
N LEU A 15 -17.81 -83.39 -40.85
CA LEU A 15 -18.38 -83.15 -42.21
C LEU A 15 -19.64 -83.88 -42.79
N MET A 16 -20.66 -83.04 -43.06
CA MET A 16 -21.51 -82.84 -44.28
C MET A 16 -22.16 -84.06 -44.99
N ASN A 17 -23.43 -84.10 -45.42
CA ASN A 17 -24.29 -83.07 -46.04
C ASN A 17 -25.78 -83.55 -46.16
N TRP A 18 -26.74 -82.61 -46.14
CA TRP A 18 -28.11 -82.56 -46.77
C TRP A 18 -29.20 -83.55 -46.26
N PHE A 19 -30.48 -83.23 -46.01
CA PHE A 19 -31.44 -82.18 -46.44
C PHE A 19 -32.66 -82.20 -45.48
N ALA A 20 -33.31 -81.06 -45.19
CA ALA A 20 -34.77 -80.99 -44.99
C ALA A 20 -35.29 -79.54 -45.01
N ILE A 21 -36.35 -79.32 -45.78
CA ILE A 21 -37.07 -78.07 -46.00
C ILE A 21 -38.22 -77.95 -44.99
N TYR A 22 -38.28 -76.84 -44.25
CA TYR A 22 -39.48 -76.01 -43.98
C TYR A 22 -39.01 -74.61 -43.53
N GLY A 23 -39.10 -73.62 -44.42
CA GLY A 23 -38.93 -72.19 -44.12
C GLY A 23 -40.20 -71.58 -43.52
N LEU A 24 -40.25 -70.37 -42.99
CA LEU A 24 -39.30 -69.26 -42.91
C LEU A 24 -39.65 -68.47 -41.62
N VAL A 25 -38.72 -68.41 -40.68
CA VAL A 25 -38.62 -67.33 -39.68
C VAL A 25 -37.15 -66.94 -39.73
N GLU A 26 -36.84 -65.81 -40.34
CA GLU A 26 -35.46 -65.33 -40.45
C GLU A 26 -34.92 -65.03 -39.05
N TRP A 27 -33.93 -65.82 -38.66
CA TRP A 27 -32.91 -65.42 -37.70
C TRP A 27 -31.99 -64.42 -38.40
N SER A 28 -32.13 -63.14 -38.07
CA SER A 28 -31.06 -62.17 -38.24
C SER A 28 -31.22 -61.03 -37.24
N ALA A 29 -30.67 -61.23 -36.04
CA ALA A 29 -30.21 -60.12 -35.20
C ALA A 29 -28.72 -60.36 -34.96
N LEU A 30 -27.92 -60.08 -36.00
CA LEU A 30 -26.49 -59.83 -35.84
C LEU A 30 -26.37 -58.60 -34.93
N ALA A 31 -25.65 -58.74 -33.82
CA ALA A 31 -25.20 -57.62 -33.02
C ALA A 31 -24.45 -56.65 -33.96
N SER A 32 -25.02 -55.47 -34.19
CA SER A 32 -24.39 -54.41 -34.97
C SER A 32 -23.17 -53.89 -34.22
N MET A 33 -22.01 -53.85 -34.88
CA MET A 33 -20.74 -53.47 -34.26
C MET A 33 -20.81 -52.04 -33.70
N ALA A 34 -20.61 -51.89 -32.39
CA ALA A 34 -20.44 -50.60 -31.73
C ALA A 34 -19.04 -50.04 -32.06
N PHE A 35 -18.95 -48.75 -32.37
CA PHE A 35 -17.67 -48.06 -32.52
C PHE A 35 -17.24 -47.50 -31.18
N ARG A 36 -16.02 -47.81 -30.73
CA ARG A 36 -15.48 -47.27 -29.49
C ARG A 36 -14.49 -46.16 -29.79
N LEU A 37 -14.69 -44.99 -29.20
CA LEU A 37 -13.76 -43.87 -29.26
C LEU A 37 -12.94 -43.82 -27.97
N GLN A 38 -11.65 -43.56 -28.11
CA GLN A 38 -10.78 -43.15 -27.02
C GLN A 38 -10.27 -41.73 -27.32
N LEU A 39 -10.82 -40.75 -26.60
CA LEU A 39 -10.39 -39.36 -26.67
C LEU A 39 -9.39 -39.08 -25.54
N PHE A 40 -8.18 -38.71 -25.90
CA PHE A 40 -7.25 -38.03 -25.03
C PHE A 40 -7.46 -36.53 -25.18
N HIS A 41 -7.58 -35.82 -24.07
CA HIS A 41 -7.82 -34.39 -24.09
C HIS A 41 -6.89 -33.67 -23.12
N LEU A 42 -6.38 -32.53 -23.61
CA LEU A 42 -5.47 -31.63 -22.91
C LEU A 42 -6.15 -30.27 -22.84
N SER A 43 -6.69 -29.94 -21.68
CA SER A 43 -7.19 -28.58 -21.43
C SER A 43 -5.97 -27.73 -21.09
N ASP A 44 -5.84 -26.55 -21.73
CA ASP A 44 -4.83 -25.55 -21.38
C ASP A 44 -3.39 -26.12 -21.25
N PRO A 45 -2.84 -26.80 -22.29
CA PRO A 45 -1.52 -27.45 -22.24
C PRO A 45 -0.39 -26.44 -22.40
N SER A 46 -0.19 -25.63 -21.38
CA SER A 46 0.84 -24.60 -21.27
C SER A 46 1.76 -24.84 -20.08
N ALA A 47 2.88 -24.12 -20.00
CA ALA A 47 3.73 -24.13 -18.82
C ALA A 47 3.64 -22.79 -18.06
N ALA A 48 2.63 -22.61 -17.20
CA ALA A 48 2.43 -21.35 -16.49
C ALA A 48 3.40 -21.14 -15.30
N SER A 49 4.09 -22.18 -14.83
CA SER A 49 5.07 -22.08 -13.73
C SER A 49 6.25 -23.07 -13.86
N ASN A 50 7.33 -22.83 -13.14
CA ASN A 50 8.50 -23.72 -13.17
C ASN A 50 8.28 -25.04 -12.42
N THR A 51 7.32 -25.09 -11.49
CA THR A 51 7.06 -26.28 -10.67
C THR A 51 6.44 -27.42 -11.48
N ILE A 52 5.78 -27.10 -12.59
CA ILE A 52 5.14 -28.08 -13.50
C ILE A 52 6.07 -28.58 -14.61
N LEU A 53 7.33 -28.13 -14.68
CA LEU A 53 8.25 -28.51 -15.76
C LEU A 53 8.50 -30.02 -15.79
N ASP A 54 8.51 -30.67 -14.63
CA ASP A 54 8.63 -32.12 -14.54
C ASP A 54 7.36 -32.86 -15.03
N ASP A 55 6.21 -32.19 -15.07
CA ASP A 55 4.94 -32.83 -15.45
C ASP A 55 4.80 -32.98 -16.96
N ILE A 56 5.44 -32.13 -17.75
CA ILE A 56 5.47 -32.23 -19.22
C ILE A 56 6.05 -33.59 -19.69
N PRO A 57 7.27 -34.00 -19.29
CA PRO A 57 7.81 -35.32 -19.67
C PRO A 57 7.03 -36.46 -19.01
N ARG A 58 6.48 -36.30 -17.81
CA ARG A 58 5.64 -37.32 -17.16
C ARG A 58 4.31 -37.51 -17.90
N LEU A 59 3.69 -36.44 -18.38
CA LEU A 59 2.49 -36.47 -19.20
C LEU A 59 2.75 -37.26 -20.49
N SER A 60 3.89 -37.05 -21.14
CA SER A 60 4.27 -37.84 -22.32
C SER A 60 4.31 -39.35 -22.03
N ALA A 61 4.83 -39.73 -20.85
CA ALA A 61 4.90 -41.10 -20.38
C ALA A 61 3.53 -41.69 -20.07
N VAL A 62 2.70 -40.94 -19.34
CA VAL A 62 1.30 -41.31 -19.02
C VAL A 62 0.49 -41.50 -20.31
N LEU A 63 0.60 -40.57 -21.26
CA LEU A 63 -0.04 -40.67 -22.58
C LEU A 63 0.41 -41.92 -23.33
N ALA A 64 1.72 -42.17 -23.41
CA ALA A 64 2.26 -43.36 -24.05
C ALA A 64 1.77 -44.67 -23.40
N ALA A 65 1.72 -44.72 -22.06
CA ALA A 65 1.23 -45.87 -21.32
C ALA A 65 -0.25 -46.14 -21.61
N LEU A 66 -1.10 -45.11 -21.55
CA LEU A 66 -2.54 -45.23 -21.79
C LEU A 66 -2.86 -45.52 -23.25
N ARG A 67 -2.09 -44.99 -24.22
CA ARG A 67 -2.18 -45.37 -25.65
C ARG A 67 -1.82 -46.84 -25.86
N GLY A 68 -0.90 -47.38 -25.06
CA GLY A 68 -0.51 -48.80 -25.09
C GLY A 68 -1.53 -49.76 -24.47
N GLN A 69 -2.50 -49.26 -23.71
CA GLN A 69 -3.57 -50.08 -23.12
C GLN A 69 -4.70 -50.29 -24.15
N SER A 70 -4.90 -51.54 -24.58
CA SER A 70 -6.03 -51.87 -25.46
C SER A 70 -7.36 -51.76 -24.71
N VAL A 71 -8.24 -50.87 -25.18
CA VAL A 71 -9.62 -50.72 -24.70
C VAL A 71 -10.67 -51.10 -25.74
N GLY A 72 -10.29 -51.64 -26.89
CA GLY A 72 -11.20 -51.98 -27.99
C GLY A 72 -10.55 -51.85 -29.36
N ALA A 73 -11.33 -51.55 -30.41
CA ALA A 73 -10.78 -51.15 -31.71
C ALA A 73 -10.07 -49.79 -31.59
N ASP A 74 -8.85 -49.67 -32.13
CA ASP A 74 -7.85 -48.62 -31.87
C ASP A 74 -8.21 -47.22 -32.45
N ALA A 75 -9.35 -46.63 -32.08
CA ALA A 75 -9.72 -45.27 -32.48
C ALA A 75 -9.29 -44.24 -31.43
N ASN A 76 -7.99 -43.93 -31.43
CA ASN A 76 -7.40 -42.89 -30.59
C ASN A 76 -7.49 -41.51 -31.26
N LEU A 77 -7.93 -40.52 -30.49
CA LEU A 77 -7.97 -39.10 -30.86
C LEU A 77 -7.29 -38.29 -29.74
N THR A 78 -6.40 -37.35 -30.06
CA THR A 78 -5.75 -36.47 -29.07
C THR A 78 -6.02 -35.02 -29.42
N LEU A 79 -6.74 -34.30 -28.57
CA LEU A 79 -7.16 -32.92 -28.82
C LEU A 79 -6.61 -31.95 -27.78
N GLY A 80 -6.26 -30.75 -28.21
CA GLY A 80 -5.95 -29.60 -27.37
C GLY A 80 -7.14 -28.67 -27.21
N GLY A 81 -7.29 -28.09 -26.02
CA GLY A 81 -8.40 -27.21 -25.64
C GLY A 81 -8.15 -25.72 -25.86
N GLY A 82 -7.10 -25.32 -26.58
CA GLY A 82 -6.62 -23.93 -26.61
C GLY A 82 -5.67 -23.63 -25.46
N ASP A 83 -5.09 -22.43 -25.44
CA ASP A 83 -4.02 -22.04 -24.50
C ASP A 83 -2.85 -23.03 -24.52
N THR A 84 -2.36 -23.25 -25.74
CA THR A 84 -1.25 -24.12 -26.08
C THR A 84 0.11 -23.60 -25.63
N TYR A 85 0.17 -22.30 -25.33
CA TYR A 85 1.28 -21.65 -24.65
C TYR A 85 0.71 -20.50 -23.84
N LEU A 86 1.44 -20.11 -22.79
CA LEU A 86 1.11 -18.94 -21.97
C LEU A 86 2.35 -18.07 -21.79
N PRO A 87 2.22 -16.73 -21.77
CA PRO A 87 3.32 -15.87 -21.34
C PRO A 87 3.82 -16.24 -19.95
N GLY A 88 5.14 -16.37 -19.82
CA GLY A 88 5.81 -16.81 -18.61
C GLY A 88 7.28 -17.11 -18.86
N LEU A 89 7.95 -17.69 -17.86
CA LEU A 89 9.38 -18.00 -17.95
C LEU A 89 9.67 -19.04 -19.05
N PHE A 90 8.84 -20.10 -19.17
CA PHE A 90 9.01 -21.13 -20.19
C PHE A 90 8.90 -20.57 -21.61
N PHE A 91 7.80 -19.86 -21.87
CA PHE A 91 7.55 -19.19 -23.14
C PHE A 91 8.63 -18.16 -23.50
N SER A 92 9.08 -17.38 -22.52
CA SER A 92 10.14 -16.37 -22.73
C SER A 92 11.51 -17.00 -23.00
N ALA A 93 11.88 -18.04 -22.25
CA ALA A 93 13.14 -18.76 -22.43
C ALA A 93 13.25 -19.41 -23.82
N SER A 94 12.12 -19.79 -24.43
CA SER A 94 12.08 -20.28 -25.81
C SER A 94 12.66 -19.28 -26.81
N LYS A 95 12.51 -17.97 -26.59
CA LYS A 95 13.11 -16.96 -27.49
C LYS A 95 14.62 -17.01 -27.48
N ASP A 96 15.22 -17.06 -26.29
CA ASP A 96 16.68 -17.04 -26.14
C ASP A 96 17.31 -18.33 -26.71
N LEU A 97 16.64 -19.47 -26.54
CA LEU A 97 17.12 -20.77 -27.01
C LEU A 97 16.86 -21.01 -28.49
N TYR A 98 15.66 -20.67 -28.96
CA TYR A 98 15.13 -21.15 -30.23
C TYR A 98 14.83 -20.04 -31.23
N GLY A 99 14.91 -18.75 -30.84
CA GLY A 99 14.76 -17.58 -31.70
C GLY A 99 13.43 -16.84 -31.53
N THR A 100 12.36 -17.56 -31.23
CA THR A 100 11.01 -17.02 -31.01
C THR A 100 10.38 -17.62 -29.76
N LYS A 101 9.60 -16.82 -29.03
CA LYS A 101 8.85 -17.30 -27.86
C LYS A 101 7.86 -18.39 -28.29
N GLY A 102 7.61 -19.39 -27.45
CA GLY A 102 6.60 -20.43 -27.70
C GLY A 102 6.97 -21.56 -28.67
N ILE A 103 8.14 -21.54 -29.32
CA ILE A 103 8.61 -22.66 -30.16
C ILE A 103 8.68 -23.96 -29.34
N ALA A 104 9.18 -23.88 -28.11
CA ALA A 104 9.27 -25.01 -27.20
C ALA A 104 7.88 -25.65 -26.93
N ASP A 105 6.89 -24.82 -26.61
CA ASP A 105 5.51 -25.24 -26.32
C ASP A 105 4.89 -25.95 -27.53
N ILE A 106 4.96 -25.35 -28.72
CA ILE A 106 4.40 -25.95 -29.93
C ILE A 106 5.10 -27.25 -30.30
N GLU A 107 6.42 -27.32 -30.15
CA GLU A 107 7.16 -28.55 -30.45
C GLU A 107 6.81 -29.67 -29.46
N ILE A 108 6.64 -29.37 -28.17
CA ILE A 108 6.14 -30.36 -27.20
C ILE A 108 4.79 -30.93 -27.65
N GLN A 109 3.87 -30.09 -28.12
CA GLN A 109 2.57 -30.54 -28.60
C GLN A 109 2.64 -31.34 -29.91
N ASN A 110 3.54 -30.98 -30.81
CA ASN A 110 3.85 -31.79 -31.99
C ASN A 110 4.27 -33.21 -31.58
N GLN A 111 5.14 -33.32 -30.56
CA GLN A 111 5.64 -34.60 -30.05
C GLN A 111 4.58 -35.41 -29.29
N LEU A 112 3.67 -34.75 -28.57
CA LEU A 112 2.49 -35.40 -27.97
C LEU A 112 1.53 -35.95 -29.03
N GLY A 113 1.61 -35.43 -30.27
CA GLY A 113 0.85 -35.91 -31.41
C GLY A 113 -0.61 -35.48 -31.34
N LEU A 114 -0.85 -34.19 -31.13
CA LEU A 114 -2.18 -33.60 -31.23
C LEU A 114 -2.73 -33.78 -32.66
N ASP A 115 -4.02 -34.09 -32.74
CA ASP A 115 -4.75 -34.19 -34.01
C ASP A 115 -5.36 -32.85 -34.43
N ALA A 116 -5.73 -32.01 -33.46
CA ALA A 116 -6.21 -30.64 -33.61
C ALA A 116 -6.24 -29.94 -32.23
N ALA A 117 -6.24 -28.60 -32.21
CA ALA A 117 -6.42 -27.81 -31.00
C ALA A 117 -7.47 -26.71 -31.21
N ALA A 118 -8.27 -26.38 -30.19
CA ALA A 118 -9.03 -25.13 -30.21
C ALA A 118 -8.09 -23.92 -30.14
N ILE A 119 -8.57 -22.73 -30.51
CA ILE A 119 -7.88 -21.47 -30.24
C ILE A 119 -8.37 -20.94 -28.91
N GLY A 120 -7.47 -20.70 -27.96
CA GLY A 120 -7.72 -20.00 -26.71
C GLY A 120 -7.37 -18.52 -26.78
N ASN A 121 -7.33 -17.86 -25.64
CA ASN A 121 -7.01 -16.43 -25.58
C ASN A 121 -5.50 -16.18 -25.55
N HIS A 122 -4.73 -17.02 -24.87
CA HIS A 122 -3.30 -16.79 -24.71
C HIS A 122 -2.50 -16.98 -26.00
N GLU A 123 -3.11 -17.58 -27.03
CA GLU A 123 -2.55 -17.57 -28.38
C GLU A 123 -2.29 -16.14 -28.91
N PHE A 124 -3.04 -15.13 -28.48
CA PHE A 124 -2.93 -13.77 -29.02
C PHE A 124 -2.06 -12.82 -28.19
N ASP A 125 -1.54 -13.25 -27.04
CA ASP A 125 -0.93 -12.35 -26.05
C ASP A 125 0.36 -11.65 -26.51
N ASP A 126 1.14 -12.29 -27.39
CA ASP A 126 2.35 -11.69 -27.98
C ASP A 126 2.11 -11.19 -29.41
N GLY A 127 0.84 -11.03 -29.80
CA GLY A 127 0.40 -10.56 -31.12
C GLY A 127 0.00 -11.66 -32.09
N ALA A 128 -0.88 -11.32 -33.04
CA ALA A 128 -1.34 -12.22 -34.10
C ALA A 128 -0.23 -12.61 -35.09
N ASP A 129 0.81 -11.79 -35.23
CA ASP A 129 2.01 -12.09 -36.01
C ASP A 129 2.81 -13.23 -35.38
N THR A 130 3.10 -13.15 -34.08
CA THR A 130 3.77 -14.21 -33.33
C THR A 130 2.97 -15.51 -33.39
N PHE A 131 1.64 -15.44 -33.24
CA PHE A 131 0.79 -16.61 -33.37
C PHE A 131 0.86 -17.22 -34.79
N ALA A 132 0.80 -16.39 -35.83
CA ALA A 132 0.93 -16.84 -37.22
C ALA A 132 2.28 -17.50 -37.51
N GLU A 133 3.37 -16.97 -36.94
CA GLU A 133 4.71 -17.55 -37.03
C GLU A 133 4.80 -18.92 -36.35
N LEU A 134 4.22 -19.06 -35.15
CA LEU A 134 4.16 -20.33 -34.42
C LEU A 134 3.34 -21.40 -35.15
N ILE A 135 2.26 -21.00 -35.84
CA ILE A 135 1.47 -21.91 -36.68
C ILE A 135 2.28 -22.32 -37.91
N SER A 136 2.84 -21.36 -38.64
CA SER A 136 3.39 -21.61 -39.98
C SER A 136 4.84 -22.10 -40.00
N GLY A 137 5.60 -21.85 -38.93
CA GLY A 137 7.04 -22.07 -38.84
C GLY A 137 7.91 -21.02 -39.55
N GLY A 138 7.31 -20.14 -40.37
CA GLY A 138 7.98 -19.11 -41.16
C GLY A 138 9.26 -19.55 -41.91
N SER A 139 10.06 -18.61 -42.41
CA SER A 139 11.36 -18.93 -43.06
C SER A 139 12.56 -18.80 -42.13
N ASP A 140 12.45 -18.00 -41.06
CA ASP A 140 13.54 -17.65 -40.14
C ASP A 140 13.09 -17.56 -38.67
N VAL A 141 12.01 -18.26 -38.30
CA VAL A 141 11.40 -18.18 -36.95
C VAL A 141 12.31 -18.80 -35.88
N GLY A 142 13.16 -19.76 -36.24
CA GLY A 142 14.01 -20.42 -35.27
C GLY A 142 14.47 -21.82 -35.61
N SER A 143 15.24 -22.42 -34.70
CA SER A 143 15.63 -23.83 -34.79
C SER A 143 15.45 -24.54 -33.46
N ILE A 144 14.85 -25.72 -33.48
CA ILE A 144 14.68 -26.59 -32.32
C ILE A 144 15.04 -28.02 -32.69
N LEU A 145 15.55 -28.76 -31.71
CA LEU A 145 16.05 -30.12 -31.86
C LEU A 145 17.13 -30.33 -32.95
N GLY A 146 17.84 -29.28 -33.38
CA GLY A 146 18.87 -29.33 -34.42
C GLY A 146 18.35 -29.18 -35.85
N SER A 147 17.10 -28.72 -36.01
CA SER A 147 16.49 -28.42 -37.32
C SER A 147 15.66 -27.14 -37.27
N ALA A 148 15.36 -26.55 -38.44
CA ALA A 148 14.47 -25.39 -38.51
C ALA A 148 13.07 -25.76 -37.98
N PHE A 149 12.49 -24.88 -37.17
CA PHE A 149 11.12 -25.04 -36.69
C PHE A 149 10.16 -25.02 -37.87
N ARG A 150 9.16 -25.91 -37.86
CA ARG A 150 8.23 -26.11 -39.00
C ARG A 150 6.79 -25.71 -38.70
N GLY A 151 6.55 -25.10 -37.54
CA GLY A 151 5.20 -24.78 -37.09
C GLY A 151 4.44 -25.99 -36.57
N THR A 152 3.12 -25.84 -36.47
CA THR A 152 2.22 -26.87 -35.95
C THR A 152 2.03 -28.04 -36.91
N THR A 153 2.06 -29.26 -36.38
CA THR A 153 1.69 -30.49 -37.11
C THR A 153 0.18 -30.72 -37.16
N PHE A 154 -0.58 -29.93 -36.41
CA PHE A 154 -2.03 -29.97 -36.27
C PHE A 154 -2.68 -28.64 -36.68
N PRO A 155 -3.97 -28.63 -37.09
CA PRO A 155 -4.71 -27.40 -37.29
C PRO A 155 -5.21 -26.80 -35.98
N TYR A 156 -5.22 -25.47 -35.91
CA TYR A 156 -6.02 -24.72 -34.93
C TYR A 156 -7.46 -24.58 -35.39
N LEU A 157 -8.39 -24.72 -34.46
CA LEU A 157 -9.82 -24.78 -34.72
C LEU A 157 -10.58 -23.64 -34.04
N SER A 158 -11.34 -22.88 -34.81
CA SER A 158 -12.41 -22.04 -34.28
C SER A 158 -13.47 -21.74 -35.34
N SER A 159 -14.72 -22.11 -35.06
CA SER A 159 -15.86 -21.90 -35.96
C SER A 159 -16.49 -20.53 -35.85
N ASN A 160 -16.18 -19.79 -34.79
CA ASN A 160 -16.85 -18.54 -34.44
C ASN A 160 -15.89 -17.34 -34.35
N LEU A 161 -14.62 -17.50 -34.78
CA LEU A 161 -13.69 -16.39 -35.01
C LEU A 161 -13.64 -16.02 -36.49
N ASP A 162 -13.56 -14.72 -36.78
CA ASP A 162 -13.38 -14.15 -38.10
C ASP A 162 -11.99 -13.51 -38.21
N PHE A 163 -11.16 -14.09 -39.09
CA PHE A 163 -9.78 -13.69 -39.32
C PHE A 163 -9.63 -12.78 -40.56
N SER A 164 -10.70 -12.46 -41.27
CA SER A 164 -10.63 -11.85 -42.61
C SER A 164 -9.99 -10.46 -42.65
N SER A 165 -10.04 -9.73 -41.53
CA SER A 165 -9.42 -8.43 -41.30
C SER A 165 -7.94 -8.51 -40.90
N ASN A 166 -7.46 -9.66 -40.41
CA ASN A 166 -6.10 -9.81 -39.91
C ASN A 166 -5.14 -10.27 -41.03
N ALA A 167 -4.09 -9.49 -41.28
CA ALA A 167 -3.17 -9.71 -42.40
C ALA A 167 -2.27 -10.96 -42.23
N ASP A 168 -1.96 -11.32 -40.98
CA ASP A 168 -1.00 -12.38 -40.65
C ASP A 168 -1.66 -13.77 -40.57
N LEU A 169 -2.86 -13.84 -40.00
CA LEU A 169 -3.61 -15.08 -39.78
C LEU A 169 -4.50 -15.46 -40.97
N SER A 170 -5.07 -14.49 -41.71
CA SER A 170 -5.94 -14.78 -42.85
C SER A 170 -5.34 -15.70 -43.93
N PRO A 171 -4.02 -15.66 -44.25
CA PRO A 171 -3.40 -16.59 -45.20
C PRO A 171 -3.37 -18.05 -44.71
N LEU A 172 -3.41 -18.26 -43.40
CA LEU A 172 -3.36 -19.57 -42.76
C LEU A 172 -4.74 -20.25 -42.70
N VAL A 173 -5.82 -19.49 -42.89
CA VAL A 173 -7.20 -20.01 -42.87
C VAL A 173 -7.44 -20.95 -44.06
N LYS A 174 -8.00 -22.13 -43.76
CA LYS A 174 -8.44 -23.14 -44.73
C LYS A 174 -9.93 -23.44 -44.53
N PRO A 175 -10.62 -23.97 -45.57
CA PRO A 175 -12.02 -24.38 -45.43
C PRO A 175 -12.21 -25.50 -44.39
N GLY A 176 -13.30 -25.41 -43.62
CA GLY A 176 -13.75 -26.44 -42.70
C GLY A 176 -14.13 -27.77 -43.35
N GLY A 177 -14.15 -28.83 -42.56
CA GLY A 177 -14.68 -30.15 -42.93
C GLY A 177 -13.76 -31.01 -43.78
N ALA A 178 -12.49 -30.62 -43.94
CA ALA A 178 -11.43 -31.39 -44.61
C ALA A 178 -10.61 -32.23 -43.62
N ALA A 179 -9.76 -33.13 -44.13
CA ALA A 179 -8.77 -33.84 -43.30
C ALA A 179 -7.82 -32.85 -42.61
N PRO A 180 -7.26 -33.19 -41.42
CA PRO A 180 -6.44 -32.26 -40.65
C PRO A 180 -5.18 -31.85 -41.44
N GLN A 181 -4.87 -30.56 -41.39
CA GLN A 181 -3.72 -29.97 -42.05
C GLN A 181 -2.92 -29.20 -41.01
N GLY A 182 -1.66 -29.58 -40.78
CA GLY A 182 -0.74 -28.76 -40.00
C GLY A 182 -0.54 -27.38 -40.63
N ASN A 183 0.04 -26.45 -39.88
CA ASN A 183 0.29 -25.09 -40.31
C ASN A 183 -0.95 -24.34 -40.79
N SER A 184 -2.12 -24.60 -40.19
CA SER A 184 -3.37 -23.99 -40.64
C SER A 184 -4.35 -23.67 -39.52
N ILE A 185 -5.25 -22.72 -39.83
CA ILE A 185 -6.42 -22.38 -39.04
C ILE A 185 -7.65 -22.84 -39.82
N THR A 186 -8.64 -23.44 -39.17
CA THR A 186 -9.90 -23.83 -39.82
C THR A 186 -11.05 -23.85 -38.82
N SER A 187 -12.30 -23.86 -39.28
CA SER A 187 -13.47 -24.00 -38.40
C SER A 187 -13.64 -25.42 -37.86
N SER A 188 -13.22 -26.41 -38.66
CA SER A 188 -13.41 -27.82 -38.36
C SER A 188 -12.51 -28.75 -39.20
N THR A 189 -12.32 -29.98 -38.74
CA THR A 189 -11.64 -31.04 -39.47
C THR A 189 -12.38 -32.39 -39.36
N VAL A 190 -12.17 -33.29 -40.33
CA VAL A 190 -12.72 -34.65 -40.34
C VAL A 190 -11.60 -35.68 -40.30
N ILE A 191 -11.54 -36.42 -39.20
CA ILE A 191 -10.49 -37.39 -38.90
C ILE A 191 -11.05 -38.79 -39.07
N THR A 192 -10.30 -39.68 -39.74
CA THR A 192 -10.67 -41.09 -39.87
C THR A 192 -9.88 -41.95 -38.88
N ARG A 193 -10.59 -42.71 -38.05
CA ARG A 193 -10.01 -43.63 -37.04
C ARG A 193 -10.86 -44.89 -36.98
N GLY A 194 -10.21 -46.07 -36.90
CA GLY A 194 -10.93 -47.34 -36.86
C GLY A 194 -11.89 -47.60 -38.05
N GLY A 195 -11.70 -46.90 -39.18
CA GLY A 195 -12.59 -46.97 -40.35
C GLY A 195 -13.81 -46.03 -40.31
N GLU A 196 -14.02 -45.31 -39.20
CA GLU A 196 -15.11 -44.35 -39.01
C GLU A 196 -14.61 -42.90 -39.15
N LYS A 197 -15.49 -41.99 -39.55
CA LYS A 197 -15.21 -40.55 -39.61
C LYS A 197 -15.68 -39.87 -38.33
N ILE A 198 -14.86 -38.95 -37.82
CA ILE A 198 -15.13 -38.12 -36.66
C ILE A 198 -14.92 -36.66 -37.07
N GLY A 199 -15.91 -35.81 -36.84
CA GLY A 199 -15.82 -34.38 -37.09
C GLY A 199 -15.34 -33.70 -35.81
N VAL A 200 -14.35 -32.83 -35.91
CA VAL A 200 -13.86 -32.01 -34.80
C VAL A 200 -14.07 -30.56 -35.16
N ILE A 201 -14.89 -29.85 -34.39
CA ILE A 201 -15.24 -28.44 -34.58
C ILE A 201 -14.58 -27.63 -33.46
N GLY A 202 -14.07 -26.45 -33.76
CA GLY A 202 -13.51 -25.53 -32.76
C GLY A 202 -14.50 -24.46 -32.31
N ALA A 203 -14.38 -23.96 -31.10
CA ALA A 203 -15.03 -22.71 -30.66
C ALA A 203 -14.17 -21.96 -29.64
N THR A 204 -14.22 -20.63 -29.69
CA THR A 204 -13.46 -19.74 -28.79
C THR A 204 -14.43 -18.76 -28.11
N THR A 205 -14.12 -18.30 -26.89
CA THR A 205 -14.99 -17.37 -26.15
C THR A 205 -15.38 -16.14 -27.01
N PRO A 206 -16.68 -15.81 -27.12
CA PRO A 206 -17.12 -14.54 -27.67
C PRO A 206 -16.53 -13.31 -26.96
N GLY A 207 -16.21 -13.44 -25.68
CA GLY A 207 -15.61 -12.37 -24.88
C GLY A 207 -14.12 -12.12 -25.15
N LEU A 208 -13.50 -12.78 -26.14
CA LEU A 208 -12.05 -12.78 -26.39
C LEU A 208 -11.41 -11.38 -26.29
N ALA A 209 -12.04 -10.38 -26.90
CA ALA A 209 -11.55 -9.00 -26.93
C ALA A 209 -11.53 -8.29 -25.56
N PHE A 210 -12.06 -8.90 -24.49
CA PHE A 210 -11.97 -8.39 -23.13
C PHE A 210 -10.75 -8.91 -22.37
N ILE A 211 -10.13 -10.01 -22.80
CA ILE A 211 -9.08 -10.71 -22.04
C ILE A 211 -7.73 -10.81 -22.77
N THR A 212 -7.70 -10.53 -24.07
CA THR A 212 -6.46 -10.46 -24.85
C THR A 212 -6.57 -9.41 -25.96
N SER A 213 -5.47 -9.04 -26.62
CA SER A 213 -5.47 -8.21 -27.83
C SER A 213 -5.67 -9.11 -29.05
N THR A 214 -6.72 -8.90 -29.84
CA THR A 214 -7.04 -9.82 -30.94
C THR A 214 -6.47 -9.40 -32.29
N ASP A 215 -5.82 -8.24 -32.37
CA ASP A 215 -5.26 -7.65 -33.60
C ASP A 215 -6.23 -7.70 -34.79
N GLY A 216 -7.47 -7.32 -34.54
CA GLY A 216 -8.53 -7.25 -35.55
C GLY A 216 -9.28 -8.56 -35.80
N VAL A 217 -8.91 -9.67 -35.15
CA VAL A 217 -9.74 -10.89 -35.13
C VAL A 217 -10.99 -10.63 -34.28
N THR A 218 -12.16 -10.97 -34.81
CA THR A 218 -13.44 -10.75 -34.11
C THR A 218 -14.13 -12.08 -33.80
N ALA A 219 -14.87 -12.12 -32.69
CA ALA A 219 -15.64 -13.28 -32.29
C ALA A 219 -17.13 -13.07 -32.55
N ARG A 220 -17.83 -14.16 -32.88
CA ARG A 220 -19.27 -14.20 -33.12
C ARG A 220 -19.94 -15.14 -32.10
N PRO A 221 -21.09 -14.76 -31.50
CA PRO A 221 -21.71 -13.43 -31.56
C PRO A 221 -20.83 -12.35 -30.93
N VAL A 222 -21.08 -11.08 -31.23
CA VAL A 222 -20.53 -9.98 -30.44
C VAL A 222 -21.27 -9.90 -29.10
N VAL A 223 -20.50 -9.71 -28.05
CA VAL A 223 -20.96 -9.72 -26.65
C VAL A 223 -20.39 -8.53 -25.90
N SER A 224 -21.02 -8.15 -24.80
CA SER A 224 -20.59 -7.00 -23.98
C SER A 224 -19.74 -7.37 -22.76
N ALA A 225 -19.52 -8.66 -22.49
CA ALA A 225 -18.73 -9.15 -21.37
C ALA A 225 -18.20 -10.57 -21.65
N GLN A 226 -17.31 -11.07 -20.78
CA GLN A 226 -16.89 -12.48 -20.75
C GLN A 226 -18.00 -13.41 -20.28
N ASP A 227 -18.74 -13.02 -19.24
CA ASP A 227 -19.91 -13.78 -18.80
C ASP A 227 -21.07 -13.56 -19.77
N LEU A 228 -21.55 -14.65 -20.37
CA LEU A 228 -22.53 -14.61 -21.45
C LEU A 228 -23.94 -14.72 -20.91
N SER A 229 -24.82 -13.81 -21.34
CA SER A 229 -26.24 -13.95 -21.10
C SER A 229 -26.80 -15.19 -21.82
N ALA A 230 -27.94 -15.70 -21.33
CA ALA A 230 -28.61 -16.84 -21.96
C ALA A 230 -28.91 -16.62 -23.47
N ALA A 231 -29.18 -15.37 -23.88
CA ALA A 231 -29.42 -15.03 -25.27
C ALA A 231 -28.14 -15.04 -26.12
N GLU A 232 -27.00 -14.63 -25.56
CA GLU A 232 -25.69 -14.70 -26.22
C GLU A 232 -25.22 -16.15 -26.35
N ILE A 233 -25.46 -16.99 -25.34
CA ILE A 233 -25.23 -18.45 -25.44
C ILE A 233 -26.09 -19.08 -26.54
N ASP A 234 -27.37 -18.68 -26.65
CA ASP A 234 -28.24 -19.13 -27.75
C ASP A 234 -27.69 -18.72 -29.12
N ALA A 235 -27.17 -17.50 -29.25
CA ALA A 235 -26.56 -17.02 -30.48
C ALA A 235 -25.25 -17.75 -30.83
N LEU A 236 -24.40 -18.03 -29.83
CA LEU A 236 -23.20 -18.86 -30.00
C LEU A 236 -23.56 -20.28 -30.46
N ALA A 237 -24.60 -20.89 -29.87
CA ALA A 237 -25.08 -22.19 -30.30
C ALA A 237 -25.52 -22.19 -31.77
N VAL A 238 -26.15 -21.11 -32.26
CA VAL A 238 -26.53 -20.96 -33.67
C VAL A 238 -25.30 -20.91 -34.59
N GLU A 239 -24.23 -20.22 -34.18
CA GLU A 239 -23.01 -20.12 -34.98
C GLU A 239 -22.31 -21.49 -35.10
N ILE A 240 -22.06 -22.14 -33.96
CA ILE A 240 -21.43 -23.48 -33.93
C ILE A 240 -22.27 -24.50 -34.70
N GLN A 241 -23.60 -24.48 -34.52
CA GLN A 241 -24.50 -25.43 -35.18
C GLN A 241 -24.46 -25.31 -36.71
N ARG A 242 -24.25 -24.09 -37.24
CA ARG A 242 -24.12 -23.87 -38.69
C ARG A 242 -22.95 -24.65 -39.27
N GLU A 243 -21.82 -24.64 -38.57
CA GLU A 243 -20.64 -25.39 -38.97
C GLU A 243 -20.85 -26.90 -38.81
N VAL A 244 -21.44 -27.35 -37.68
CA VAL A 244 -21.79 -28.76 -37.46
C VAL A 244 -22.65 -29.29 -38.61
N ASP A 245 -23.70 -28.56 -38.99
CA ASP A 245 -24.58 -28.95 -40.10
C ASP A 245 -23.84 -29.00 -41.45
N ALA A 246 -22.97 -28.01 -41.72
CA ALA A 246 -22.21 -27.93 -42.95
C ALA A 246 -21.23 -29.11 -43.09
N VAL A 247 -20.51 -29.44 -42.03
CA VAL A 247 -19.51 -30.52 -42.00
C VAL A 247 -20.18 -31.89 -42.18
N VAL A 248 -21.29 -32.13 -41.47
CA VAL A 248 -22.07 -33.38 -41.58
C VAL A 248 -22.66 -33.52 -42.99
N ALA A 249 -23.22 -32.44 -43.56
CA ALA A 249 -23.78 -32.47 -44.91
C ALA A 249 -22.70 -32.71 -45.99
N ALA A 250 -21.51 -32.14 -45.83
CA ALA A 250 -20.40 -32.26 -46.78
C ALA A 250 -19.71 -33.63 -46.73
N ASN A 251 -19.85 -34.39 -45.63
CA ASN A 251 -19.13 -35.63 -45.39
C ASN A 251 -20.08 -36.83 -45.19
N PRO A 252 -20.51 -37.49 -46.29
CA PRO A 252 -21.29 -38.72 -46.19
C PRO A 252 -20.60 -39.78 -45.31
N GLY A 253 -21.37 -40.35 -44.37
CA GLY A 253 -20.89 -41.33 -43.39
C GLY A 253 -20.32 -40.72 -42.11
N LEU A 254 -20.27 -39.39 -41.97
CA LEU A 254 -19.96 -38.73 -40.70
C LEU A 254 -21.21 -38.67 -39.82
N ASN A 255 -21.12 -39.22 -38.62
CA ASN A 255 -22.19 -39.18 -37.62
C ASN A 255 -21.67 -39.15 -36.18
N LYS A 256 -20.42 -38.72 -35.99
CA LYS A 256 -19.75 -38.61 -34.68
C LYS A 256 -19.04 -37.27 -34.66
N VAL A 257 -19.37 -36.42 -33.71
CA VAL A 257 -18.91 -35.03 -33.68
C VAL A 257 -18.41 -34.65 -32.30
N VAL A 258 -17.20 -34.10 -32.27
CA VAL A 258 -16.55 -33.53 -31.08
C VAL A 258 -16.44 -32.03 -31.27
N LEU A 259 -16.90 -31.25 -30.31
CA LEU A 259 -16.58 -29.83 -30.17
C LEU A 259 -15.39 -29.71 -29.22
N THR A 260 -14.26 -29.21 -29.69
CA THR A 260 -13.18 -28.74 -28.82
C THR A 260 -13.35 -27.23 -28.66
N SER A 261 -13.45 -26.75 -27.42
CA SER A 261 -13.76 -25.35 -27.15
C SER A 261 -12.87 -24.75 -26.08
N HIS A 262 -12.72 -23.43 -26.16
CA HIS A 262 -12.02 -22.62 -25.19
C HIS A 262 -12.90 -21.42 -24.80
N LEU A 263 -13.89 -21.63 -23.93
CA LEU A 263 -14.90 -20.61 -23.61
C LEU A 263 -14.71 -19.97 -22.24
N GLN A 264 -13.61 -20.26 -21.53
CA GLN A 264 -13.23 -19.70 -20.22
C GLN A 264 -14.15 -20.09 -19.05
N ILE A 265 -15.45 -20.29 -19.28
CA ILE A 265 -16.45 -20.56 -18.24
C ILE A 265 -17.20 -21.85 -18.55
N LEU A 266 -16.92 -22.92 -17.79
CA LEU A 266 -17.46 -24.28 -18.02
C LEU A 266 -18.99 -24.34 -18.15
N ASP A 267 -19.72 -23.45 -17.47
CA ASP A 267 -21.19 -23.42 -17.52
C ASP A 267 -21.73 -23.00 -18.90
N ILE A 268 -20.92 -22.31 -19.72
CA ILE A 268 -21.23 -22.03 -21.12
C ILE A 268 -21.24 -23.35 -21.91
N GLU A 269 -20.19 -24.18 -21.81
CA GLU A 269 -20.15 -25.50 -22.48
C GLU A 269 -21.28 -26.43 -22.02
N LYS A 270 -21.59 -26.47 -20.73
CA LYS A 270 -22.74 -27.23 -20.21
C LYS A 270 -24.06 -26.77 -20.84
N SER A 271 -24.21 -25.46 -21.04
CA SER A 271 -25.39 -24.88 -21.69
C SER A 271 -25.43 -25.22 -23.18
N LEU A 272 -24.28 -25.17 -23.88
CA LEU A 272 -24.16 -25.56 -25.28
C LEU A 272 -24.48 -27.05 -25.50
N ALA A 273 -24.09 -27.93 -24.58
CA ALA A 273 -24.40 -29.36 -24.64
C ALA A 273 -25.90 -29.67 -24.71
N GLN A 274 -26.75 -28.79 -24.17
CA GLN A 274 -28.21 -28.91 -24.21
C GLN A 274 -28.82 -28.29 -25.48
N LYS A 275 -28.14 -27.30 -26.08
CA LYS A 275 -28.65 -26.47 -27.17
C LYS A 275 -28.23 -26.95 -28.56
N LEU A 276 -27.09 -27.62 -28.68
CA LEU A 276 -26.58 -28.16 -29.94
C LEU A 276 -27.26 -29.50 -30.29
N ARG A 277 -27.29 -29.85 -31.58
CA ARG A 277 -27.71 -31.17 -32.08
C ARG A 277 -26.58 -31.76 -32.92
N ASN A 278 -26.50 -33.09 -32.97
CA ASN A 278 -25.43 -33.82 -33.66
C ASN A 278 -24.02 -33.46 -33.16
N VAL A 279 -23.89 -33.09 -31.88
CA VAL A 279 -22.62 -32.92 -31.18
C VAL A 279 -22.63 -33.93 -30.03
N ASP A 280 -21.68 -34.86 -30.04
CA ASP A 280 -21.68 -36.00 -29.12
C ASP A 280 -20.78 -35.75 -27.91
N ILE A 281 -19.69 -35.01 -28.10
CA ILE A 281 -18.71 -34.70 -27.05
C ILE A 281 -18.35 -33.22 -27.13
N ILE A 282 -18.30 -32.54 -25.99
CA ILE A 282 -17.71 -31.21 -25.82
C ILE A 282 -16.50 -31.35 -24.90
N MET A 283 -15.33 -30.98 -25.40
CA MET A 283 -14.11 -30.81 -24.63
C MET A 283 -13.98 -29.32 -24.28
N ALA A 284 -14.08 -29.00 -22.99
CA ALA A 284 -14.04 -27.63 -22.48
C ALA A 284 -12.64 -27.27 -21.95
N GLY A 285 -12.04 -26.21 -22.49
CA GLY A 285 -10.80 -25.56 -22.02
C GLY A 285 -11.03 -24.12 -21.54
N GLY A 286 -10.02 -23.52 -20.91
CA GLY A 286 -10.00 -22.15 -20.39
C GLY A 286 -10.51 -22.00 -18.95
N SER A 287 -11.41 -22.88 -18.51
CA SER A 287 -11.94 -22.85 -17.13
C SER A 287 -11.06 -23.54 -16.09
N GLU A 288 -10.08 -24.33 -16.54
CA GLU A 288 -9.24 -25.22 -15.73
C GLU A 288 -10.01 -26.14 -14.76
N ALA A 289 -11.28 -26.42 -15.07
CA ALA A 289 -12.18 -27.10 -14.15
C ALA A 289 -11.72 -28.55 -13.88
N ARG A 290 -11.47 -28.86 -12.60
CA ARG A 290 -11.11 -30.20 -12.12
C ARG A 290 -12.34 -31.10 -12.00
N LEU A 291 -12.77 -31.62 -13.15
CA LEU A 291 -13.76 -32.70 -13.21
C LEU A 291 -13.07 -34.04 -12.91
N VAL A 292 -13.54 -34.76 -11.90
CA VAL A 292 -12.98 -36.07 -11.53
C VAL A 292 -14.09 -37.05 -11.15
N ASP A 293 -13.90 -38.33 -11.44
CA ASP A 293 -14.80 -39.39 -11.00
C ASP A 293 -14.36 -40.06 -9.69
N SER A 294 -14.95 -41.20 -9.34
CA SER A 294 -14.65 -41.88 -8.07
C SER A 294 -13.32 -42.64 -8.04
N ASN A 295 -12.70 -42.87 -9.20
CA ASN A 295 -11.46 -43.64 -9.35
C ASN A 295 -10.25 -42.76 -9.69
N ASP A 296 -10.49 -41.51 -10.09
CA ASP A 296 -9.45 -40.52 -10.34
C ASP A 296 -8.70 -40.16 -9.06
N ARG A 297 -7.36 -40.18 -9.15
CA ARG A 297 -6.50 -39.70 -8.07
C ARG A 297 -6.25 -38.21 -8.24
N LEU A 298 -6.63 -37.43 -7.22
CA LEU A 298 -6.21 -36.04 -7.09
C LEU A 298 -4.75 -35.95 -6.61
N ARG A 299 -4.04 -34.94 -7.09
CA ARG A 299 -2.73 -34.54 -6.56
C ARG A 299 -2.89 -33.92 -5.18
N ASP A 300 -1.80 -33.88 -4.42
CA ASP A 300 -1.80 -33.24 -3.10
C ASP A 300 -2.17 -31.75 -3.24
N GLY A 301 -3.16 -31.31 -2.45
CA GLY A 301 -3.69 -29.93 -2.49
C GLY A 301 -4.86 -29.71 -3.46
N ASP A 302 -5.06 -30.60 -4.44
CA ASP A 302 -6.17 -30.47 -5.38
C ASP A 302 -7.53 -30.84 -4.76
N THR A 303 -8.58 -30.17 -5.22
CA THR A 303 -9.97 -30.46 -4.83
C THR A 303 -10.86 -30.70 -6.05
N LYS A 304 -11.84 -31.60 -5.88
CA LYS A 304 -12.86 -31.92 -6.89
C LYS A 304 -13.81 -30.74 -7.10
N GLN A 305 -13.98 -30.31 -8.35
CA GLN A 305 -14.87 -29.22 -8.74
C GLN A 305 -16.10 -29.69 -9.53
N GLY A 306 -16.12 -30.93 -10.03
CA GLY A 306 -17.29 -31.55 -10.66
C GLY A 306 -17.07 -33.01 -11.01
N ASP A 307 -18.12 -33.67 -11.50
CA ASP A 307 -18.08 -35.07 -11.93
C ASP A 307 -17.58 -35.22 -13.37
N TYR A 308 -16.76 -36.24 -13.62
CA TYR A 308 -16.28 -36.58 -14.96
C TYR A 308 -16.93 -37.87 -15.50
N PRO A 309 -17.41 -37.90 -16.76
CA PRO A 309 -17.87 -36.77 -17.57
C PRO A 309 -19.25 -36.29 -17.08
N GLN A 310 -19.77 -35.23 -17.69
CA GLN A 310 -21.15 -34.79 -17.48
C GLN A 310 -22.02 -35.06 -18.71
N PHE A 311 -23.12 -35.80 -18.58
CA PHE A 311 -23.97 -36.16 -19.71
C PHE A 311 -25.28 -35.35 -19.77
N PHE A 312 -25.52 -34.71 -20.90
CA PHE A 312 -26.71 -33.89 -21.17
C PHE A 312 -27.57 -34.48 -22.28
N THR A 313 -28.87 -34.20 -22.24
CA THR A 313 -29.75 -34.47 -23.38
C THR A 313 -29.73 -33.24 -24.26
N ASN A 314 -29.33 -33.43 -25.51
CA ASN A 314 -29.12 -32.34 -26.46
C ASN A 314 -30.40 -32.00 -27.24
N ALA A 315 -30.36 -30.94 -28.05
CA ALA A 315 -31.53 -30.47 -28.80
C ALA A 315 -32.02 -31.46 -29.88
N GLY A 316 -31.17 -32.42 -30.28
CA GLY A 316 -31.53 -33.53 -31.17
C GLY A 316 -32.21 -34.70 -30.47
N GLY A 317 -32.29 -34.69 -29.13
CA GLY A 317 -32.84 -35.78 -28.33
C GLY A 317 -31.87 -36.93 -28.06
N THR A 318 -30.58 -36.77 -28.41
CA THR A 318 -29.50 -37.73 -28.11
C THR A 318 -28.67 -37.24 -26.92
N ARG A 319 -27.58 -37.95 -26.58
CA ARG A 319 -26.72 -37.63 -25.43
C ARG A 319 -25.46 -36.90 -25.90
N THR A 320 -25.07 -35.87 -25.15
CA THR A 320 -23.80 -35.15 -25.31
C THR A 320 -23.00 -35.24 -24.00
N ALA A 321 -21.74 -35.63 -24.08
CA ALA A 321 -20.81 -35.65 -22.94
C ALA A 321 -19.99 -34.36 -22.88
N VAL A 322 -19.87 -33.74 -21.71
CA VAL A 322 -18.91 -32.65 -21.45
C VAL A 322 -17.75 -33.22 -20.65
N VAL A 323 -16.54 -33.02 -21.14
CA VAL A 323 -15.27 -33.38 -20.49
C VAL A 323 -14.40 -32.13 -20.36
N SER A 324 -13.64 -32.06 -19.28
CA SER A 324 -12.67 -31.00 -19.00
C SER A 324 -11.62 -31.54 -18.05
N GLY A 325 -10.46 -30.91 -18.02
CA GLY A 325 -9.40 -31.15 -17.05
C GLY A 325 -8.74 -29.83 -16.64
N PRO A 326 -7.94 -29.84 -15.58
CA PRO A 326 -7.07 -28.70 -15.26
C PRO A 326 -5.95 -28.54 -16.29
N GLY A 327 -5.41 -27.33 -16.38
CA GLY A 327 -4.30 -26.96 -17.26
C GLY A 327 -2.91 -27.42 -16.81
N ASP A 328 -1.88 -26.75 -17.31
CA ASP A 328 -0.49 -26.86 -16.86
C ASP A 328 0.15 -28.25 -17.00
N TYR A 329 -0.30 -29.03 -17.99
CA TYR A 329 0.07 -30.44 -18.16
C TYR A 329 -0.18 -31.31 -16.91
N SER A 330 -0.95 -30.82 -15.94
CA SER A 330 -1.07 -31.42 -14.61
C SER A 330 -1.89 -32.72 -14.61
N TYR A 331 -2.82 -32.85 -15.56
CA TYR A 331 -3.58 -34.07 -15.78
C TYR A 331 -3.69 -34.36 -17.28
N LEU A 332 -3.76 -35.64 -17.62
CA LEU A 332 -4.16 -36.08 -18.94
C LEU A 332 -5.58 -36.65 -18.87
N GLY A 333 -6.49 -36.03 -19.60
CA GLY A 333 -7.85 -36.51 -19.73
C GLY A 333 -7.94 -37.70 -20.68
N ARG A 334 -8.67 -38.74 -20.27
CA ARG A 334 -9.01 -39.90 -21.11
C ARG A 334 -10.51 -40.16 -21.04
N PHE A 335 -11.17 -40.17 -22.19
CA PHE A 335 -12.59 -40.46 -22.30
C PHE A 335 -12.82 -41.62 -23.28
N VAL A 336 -13.25 -42.76 -22.76
CA VAL A 336 -13.55 -43.97 -23.54
C VAL A 336 -15.06 -44.17 -23.58
N ILE A 337 -15.66 -44.18 -24.77
CA ILE A 337 -17.11 -44.28 -24.94
C ILE A 337 -17.50 -45.04 -26.21
N ASP A 338 -18.62 -45.76 -26.16
CA ASP A 338 -19.19 -46.46 -27.31
C ASP A 338 -20.27 -45.64 -28.03
N PHE A 339 -20.33 -45.83 -29.34
CA PHE A 339 -21.33 -45.30 -30.24
C PHE A 339 -22.14 -46.44 -30.85
N ASP A 340 -23.45 -46.23 -30.99
CA ASP A 340 -24.31 -47.16 -31.74
C ASP A 340 -24.10 -47.04 -33.26
N ALA A 341 -24.76 -47.90 -34.03
CA ALA A 341 -24.65 -47.91 -35.49
C ALA A 341 -25.21 -46.65 -36.17
N SER A 342 -26.02 -45.85 -35.46
CA SER A 342 -26.52 -44.56 -35.95
C SER A 342 -25.57 -43.41 -35.62
N GLY A 343 -24.53 -43.65 -34.80
CA GLY A 343 -23.59 -42.65 -34.34
C GLY A 343 -24.01 -41.97 -33.04
N ASN A 344 -25.00 -42.50 -32.31
CA ASN A 344 -25.38 -41.92 -31.02
C ASN A 344 -24.45 -42.42 -29.91
N LEU A 345 -24.02 -41.51 -29.05
CA LEU A 345 -23.25 -41.82 -27.85
C LEU A 345 -24.08 -42.66 -26.84
N LEU A 346 -23.46 -43.71 -26.28
CA LEU A 346 -24.05 -44.59 -25.28
C LEU A 346 -23.51 -44.27 -23.89
N ASP A 347 -24.22 -43.48 -23.09
CA ASP A 347 -23.81 -43.10 -21.73
C ASP A 347 -23.56 -44.33 -20.82
N SER A 348 -24.38 -45.38 -20.98
CA SER A 348 -24.21 -46.67 -20.29
C SER A 348 -22.91 -47.43 -20.58
N SER A 349 -22.13 -47.02 -21.58
CA SER A 349 -20.81 -47.59 -21.90
C SER A 349 -19.65 -46.89 -21.21
N TYR A 350 -19.91 -45.78 -20.50
CA TYR A 350 -18.89 -45.11 -19.73
C TYR A 350 -18.31 -46.05 -18.66
N ASP A 351 -16.99 -46.17 -18.64
CA ASP A 351 -16.27 -46.98 -17.66
C ASP A 351 -15.25 -46.10 -16.89
N PRO A 352 -15.52 -45.79 -15.61
CA PRO A 352 -14.63 -44.98 -14.77
C PRO A 352 -13.33 -45.72 -14.39
N VAL A 353 -13.13 -46.98 -14.79
CA VAL A 353 -11.86 -47.70 -14.57
C VAL A 353 -10.82 -47.35 -15.64
N VAL A 354 -11.28 -46.98 -16.84
CA VAL A 354 -10.41 -46.70 -17.99
C VAL A 354 -10.57 -45.28 -18.54
N SER A 355 -11.54 -44.51 -18.03
CA SER A 355 -11.75 -43.10 -18.32
C SER A 355 -11.57 -42.29 -17.05
N GLY A 356 -11.23 -41.02 -17.20
CA GLY A 356 -10.97 -40.12 -16.09
C GLY A 356 -9.87 -39.11 -16.39
N ASN A 357 -9.52 -38.29 -15.39
CA ASN A 357 -8.37 -37.40 -15.44
C ASN A 357 -7.19 -38.03 -14.68
N TYR A 358 -6.13 -38.38 -15.43
CA TYR A 358 -4.95 -39.04 -14.88
C TYR A 358 -3.91 -37.99 -14.47
N ALA A 359 -3.62 -37.89 -13.17
CA ALA A 359 -2.56 -37.02 -12.66
C ALA A 359 -1.20 -37.41 -13.28
N THR A 360 -0.44 -36.40 -13.70
CA THR A 360 0.87 -36.57 -14.36
C THR A 360 2.05 -36.26 -13.43
N ASP A 361 1.84 -36.34 -12.12
CA ASP A 361 2.91 -36.27 -11.12
C ASP A 361 3.75 -37.57 -11.12
N ALA A 362 4.77 -37.63 -10.26
CA ALA A 362 5.62 -38.83 -10.14
C ALA A 362 4.82 -40.11 -9.80
N GLN A 363 3.77 -40.00 -8.98
CA GLN A 363 2.96 -41.15 -8.60
C GLN A 363 2.08 -41.64 -9.76
N GLY A 364 1.56 -40.74 -10.59
CA GLY A 364 0.75 -41.09 -11.76
C GLY A 364 1.52 -41.88 -12.81
N VAL A 365 2.81 -41.56 -12.99
CA VAL A 365 3.73 -42.37 -13.82
C VAL A 365 3.91 -43.77 -13.23
N VAL A 366 4.12 -43.89 -11.92
CA VAL A 366 4.29 -45.17 -11.21
C VAL A 366 3.02 -46.01 -11.27
N ASP A 367 1.85 -45.40 -11.08
CA ASP A 367 0.53 -46.05 -11.11
C ASP A 367 0.29 -46.78 -12.45
N LEU A 368 0.82 -46.22 -13.54
CA LEU A 368 0.74 -46.77 -14.90
C LEU A 368 1.98 -47.56 -15.33
N LYS A 369 3.03 -47.63 -14.50
CA LYS A 369 4.34 -48.23 -14.83
C LYS A 369 4.96 -47.63 -16.08
N ALA A 370 4.87 -46.31 -16.17
CA ALA A 370 5.22 -45.52 -17.35
C ALA A 370 6.65 -44.95 -17.30
N GLU A 371 7.47 -45.27 -16.30
CA GLU A 371 8.77 -44.63 -16.07
C GLU A 371 9.73 -44.74 -17.27
N ALA A 372 9.64 -45.85 -18.02
CA ALA A 372 10.46 -46.10 -19.20
C ALA A 372 9.85 -45.56 -20.52
N LEU A 373 8.71 -44.87 -20.44
CA LEU A 373 7.95 -44.36 -21.60
C LEU A 373 8.03 -42.84 -21.76
N VAL A 374 8.82 -42.16 -20.92
CA VAL A 374 9.10 -40.72 -21.06
C VAL A 374 9.70 -40.43 -22.44
N ASP A 375 9.15 -39.44 -23.14
CA ASP A 375 9.66 -39.03 -24.44
C ASP A 375 11.02 -38.31 -24.32
N PRO A 376 12.08 -38.79 -25.01
CA PRO A 376 13.41 -38.23 -24.89
C PRO A 376 13.57 -36.85 -25.55
N GLU A 377 12.77 -36.52 -26.58
CA GLU A 377 12.82 -35.21 -27.23
C GLU A 377 12.12 -34.16 -26.37
N ILE A 378 10.94 -34.48 -25.83
CA ILE A 378 10.25 -33.61 -24.86
C ILE A 378 11.14 -33.38 -23.63
N SER A 379 11.75 -34.44 -23.09
CA SER A 379 12.67 -34.30 -21.95
C SER A 379 13.85 -33.38 -22.25
N ARG A 380 14.37 -33.43 -23.48
CA ARG A 380 15.48 -32.56 -23.89
C ARG A 380 15.05 -31.10 -23.96
N ILE A 381 13.90 -30.80 -24.57
CA ILE A 381 13.36 -29.43 -24.66
C ILE A 381 13.17 -28.86 -23.26
N VAL A 382 12.51 -29.62 -22.39
CA VAL A 382 12.25 -29.20 -21.00
C VAL A 382 13.53 -28.95 -20.22
N ASN A 383 14.57 -29.79 -20.40
CA ASN A 383 15.85 -29.58 -19.74
C ASN A 383 16.60 -28.36 -20.30
N GLU A 384 16.64 -28.16 -21.61
CA GLU A 384 17.25 -26.97 -22.25
C GLU A 384 16.57 -25.69 -21.74
N VAL A 385 15.24 -25.66 -21.70
CA VAL A 385 14.47 -24.51 -21.18
C VAL A 385 14.71 -24.31 -19.68
N ARG A 386 14.76 -25.38 -18.89
CA ARG A 386 15.07 -25.32 -17.46
C ARG A 386 16.44 -24.69 -17.19
N GLU A 387 17.46 -25.11 -17.95
CA GLU A 387 18.81 -24.54 -17.86
C GLU A 387 18.82 -23.05 -18.21
N GLN A 388 18.07 -22.65 -19.25
CA GLN A 388 17.93 -21.23 -19.62
C GLN A 388 17.25 -20.41 -18.53
N ILE A 389 16.16 -20.92 -17.94
CA ILE A 389 15.46 -20.26 -16.83
C ILE A 389 16.40 -20.11 -15.63
N ALA A 390 17.13 -21.16 -15.25
CA ALA A 390 18.07 -21.11 -14.14
C ALA A 390 19.15 -20.03 -14.31
N SER A 391 19.55 -19.72 -15.56
CA SER A 391 20.54 -18.66 -15.81
C SER A 391 20.04 -17.25 -15.45
N GLY A 392 18.72 -17.00 -15.54
CA GLY A 392 18.10 -15.72 -15.17
C GLY A 392 17.94 -15.50 -13.67
N GLU A 393 18.06 -16.57 -12.87
CA GLU A 393 17.86 -16.56 -11.42
C GLU A 393 18.96 -15.76 -10.69
N TYR A 394 20.11 -15.60 -11.34
CA TYR A 394 21.29 -14.93 -10.78
C TYR A 394 21.53 -13.54 -11.38
N GLY A 395 20.63 -13.07 -12.26
CA GLY A 395 20.67 -11.71 -12.79
C GLY A 395 20.03 -10.72 -11.81
N ILE A 396 20.78 -10.28 -10.80
CA ILE A 396 20.24 -9.40 -9.74
C ILE A 396 20.00 -7.97 -10.26
N LEU A 397 18.82 -7.44 -9.97
CA LEU A 397 18.36 -6.13 -10.44
C LEU A 397 17.99 -5.18 -9.28
N GLY A 398 17.76 -5.71 -8.09
CA GLY A 398 17.51 -4.93 -6.89
C GLY A 398 17.40 -5.81 -5.65
N TYR A 399 17.00 -5.21 -4.54
CA TYR A 399 16.82 -5.89 -3.25
C TYR A 399 15.52 -5.44 -2.58
N SER A 400 14.90 -6.32 -1.80
CA SER A 400 13.79 -6.02 -0.91
C SER A 400 13.93 -6.78 0.41
N ASP A 401 13.66 -6.09 1.52
CA ASP A 401 13.64 -6.64 2.89
C ASP A 401 12.27 -7.22 3.27
N VAL A 402 11.30 -7.10 2.37
CA VAL A 402 9.90 -7.44 2.60
C VAL A 402 9.38 -8.33 1.48
N PHE A 403 8.27 -9.01 1.75
CA PHE A 403 7.53 -9.71 0.71
C PHE A 403 6.78 -8.71 -0.18
N LEU A 404 6.92 -8.86 -1.49
CA LEU A 404 6.26 -8.03 -2.49
C LEU A 404 5.04 -8.77 -3.04
N ASN A 405 3.86 -8.33 -2.65
CA ASN A 405 2.62 -9.09 -2.81
C ASN A 405 1.96 -8.89 -4.19
N ALA A 406 1.77 -10.00 -4.93
CA ALA A 406 0.95 -10.05 -6.14
C ALA A 406 -0.15 -11.13 -6.06
N THR A 407 -0.51 -11.57 -4.86
CA THR A 407 -1.64 -12.50 -4.70
C THR A 407 -2.88 -11.91 -5.36
N ARG A 408 -3.63 -12.74 -6.10
CA ARG A 408 -4.78 -12.25 -6.86
C ARG A 408 -5.85 -11.69 -5.93
N SER A 409 -6.05 -12.33 -4.78
CA SER A 409 -7.01 -11.94 -3.76
C SER A 409 -6.44 -12.28 -2.40
N GLY A 410 -6.64 -11.41 -1.42
CA GLY A 410 -6.33 -11.72 -0.01
C GLY A 410 -7.43 -12.56 0.63
N THR A 411 -7.09 -13.25 1.71
CA THR A 411 -8.08 -13.93 2.57
C THR A 411 -8.59 -13.05 3.71
N GLY A 412 -8.15 -11.79 3.79
CA GLY A 412 -8.52 -10.83 4.84
C GLY A 412 -7.99 -11.21 6.23
N LYS A 413 -7.01 -12.11 6.29
CA LYS A 413 -6.33 -12.52 7.53
C LYS A 413 -5.02 -11.77 7.65
N ALA A 414 -4.52 -11.57 8.87
CA ALA A 414 -3.21 -10.94 9.08
C ALA A 414 -2.05 -11.62 8.32
N THR A 415 -2.16 -12.92 8.02
CA THR A 415 -1.16 -13.69 7.27
C THR A 415 -1.31 -13.60 5.75
N ASP A 416 -2.41 -13.04 5.26
CA ASP A 416 -2.75 -12.89 3.84
C ASP A 416 -3.89 -11.86 3.70
N PRO A 417 -3.58 -10.57 3.97
CA PRO A 417 -4.61 -9.56 4.16
C PRO A 417 -5.16 -9.02 2.84
N ASP A 418 -4.31 -8.96 1.81
CA ASP A 418 -4.46 -8.21 0.56
C ASP A 418 -4.44 -9.08 -0.68
N GLY A 419 -4.99 -8.54 -1.77
CA GLY A 419 -4.64 -8.99 -3.11
C GLY A 419 -4.57 -7.82 -4.09
N VAL A 420 -3.67 -7.93 -5.07
CA VAL A 420 -3.38 -6.91 -6.07
C VAL A 420 -4.59 -6.55 -6.96
N ARG A 421 -5.66 -7.39 -6.92
CA ARG A 421 -6.91 -7.18 -7.65
C ARG A 421 -8.07 -6.70 -6.79
N THR A 422 -7.84 -6.47 -5.51
CA THR A 422 -8.91 -6.15 -4.54
C THR A 422 -8.59 -4.95 -3.67
N GLN A 423 -7.32 -4.58 -3.54
CA GLN A 423 -6.85 -3.48 -2.71
C GLN A 423 -5.44 -3.03 -3.10
N GLU A 424 -4.93 -2.00 -2.42
CA GLU A 424 -3.54 -1.57 -2.54
C GLU A 424 -2.59 -2.72 -2.17
N THR A 425 -1.44 -2.78 -2.83
CA THR A 425 -0.35 -3.69 -2.45
C THR A 425 0.98 -2.99 -2.62
N ASN A 426 1.96 -3.33 -1.78
CA ASN A 426 3.30 -2.76 -1.89
C ASN A 426 3.98 -2.99 -3.27
N LEU A 427 3.79 -4.16 -3.88
CA LEU A 427 4.29 -4.44 -5.23
C LEU A 427 3.51 -3.69 -6.32
N GLY A 428 2.20 -3.50 -6.13
CA GLY A 428 1.38 -2.63 -6.96
C GLY A 428 1.94 -1.21 -7.00
N ASN A 429 2.22 -0.65 -5.82
CA ASN A 429 2.84 0.67 -5.65
C ASN A 429 4.21 0.73 -6.33
N LEU A 430 5.11 -0.20 -6.00
CA LEU A 430 6.47 -0.24 -6.55
C LEU A 430 6.49 -0.25 -8.09
N THR A 431 5.63 -1.05 -8.71
CA THR A 431 5.59 -1.11 -10.19
C THR A 431 4.86 0.07 -10.82
N ALA A 432 3.92 0.71 -10.12
CA ALA A 432 3.29 1.95 -10.57
C ALA A 432 4.29 3.14 -10.49
N ASP A 433 5.10 3.20 -9.43
CA ASP A 433 6.17 4.18 -9.23
C ASP A 433 7.25 4.04 -10.31
N ALA A 434 7.66 2.81 -10.61
CA ALA A 434 8.61 2.54 -11.69
C ALA A 434 8.10 3.02 -13.06
N ASN A 435 6.82 2.79 -13.37
CA ASN A 435 6.18 3.28 -14.58
C ASN A 435 6.18 4.82 -14.63
N LEU A 436 5.85 5.48 -13.52
CA LEU A 436 5.82 6.95 -13.41
C LEU A 436 7.22 7.54 -13.61
N ALA A 437 8.23 6.98 -12.95
CA ALA A 437 9.62 7.41 -13.07
C ALA A 437 10.15 7.28 -14.52
N ALA A 438 9.91 6.13 -15.17
CA ALA A 438 10.30 5.91 -16.56
C ALA A 438 9.60 6.89 -17.52
N ALA A 439 8.32 7.21 -17.27
CA ALA A 439 7.59 8.18 -18.05
C ALA A 439 8.09 9.62 -17.83
N LYS A 440 8.36 10.02 -16.58
CA LYS A 440 8.92 11.34 -16.23
C LYS A 440 10.31 11.56 -16.82
N ALA A 441 11.12 10.52 -16.89
CA ALA A 441 12.43 10.58 -17.56
C ALA A 441 12.32 10.91 -19.06
N PHE A 442 11.19 10.57 -19.69
CA PHE A 442 10.89 10.93 -21.08
C PHE A 442 10.15 12.27 -21.21
N ASP A 443 9.14 12.49 -20.37
CA ASP A 443 8.28 13.68 -20.35
C ASP A 443 8.00 14.08 -18.89
N PRO A 444 8.68 15.11 -18.35
CA PRO A 444 8.57 15.50 -16.94
C PRO A 444 7.19 16.06 -16.57
N THR A 445 6.30 16.29 -17.55
CA THR A 445 4.92 16.75 -17.27
C THR A 445 3.99 15.63 -16.81
N VAL A 446 4.41 14.37 -16.89
CA VAL A 446 3.63 13.21 -16.44
C VAL A 446 3.49 13.25 -14.92
N VAL A 447 2.25 13.25 -14.42
CA VAL A 447 1.97 13.40 -12.97
C VAL A 447 1.46 12.13 -12.30
N LEU A 448 0.92 11.17 -13.04
CA LEU A 448 0.36 9.95 -12.44
C LEU A 448 0.51 8.72 -13.33
N SER A 449 0.52 7.55 -12.70
CA SER A 449 0.57 6.23 -13.30
C SER A 449 -0.65 5.41 -12.87
N ILE A 450 -1.33 4.78 -13.83
CA ILE A 450 -2.41 3.82 -13.59
C ILE A 450 -2.07 2.52 -14.30
N LYS A 451 -2.04 1.42 -13.55
CA LYS A 451 -1.95 0.06 -14.11
C LYS A 451 -2.93 -0.88 -13.42
N ASN A 452 -3.29 -1.98 -14.07
CA ASN A 452 -4.27 -2.92 -13.55
C ASN A 452 -3.56 -4.06 -12.79
N GLY A 453 -4.14 -4.52 -11.68
CA GLY A 453 -3.63 -5.66 -10.93
C GLY A 453 -3.61 -6.97 -11.72
N GLY A 454 -4.42 -7.07 -12.78
CA GLY A 454 -4.41 -8.19 -13.73
C GLY A 454 -3.07 -8.39 -14.45
N GLY A 455 -2.30 -7.31 -14.62
CA GLY A 455 -0.95 -7.33 -15.22
C GLY A 455 0.16 -7.78 -14.28
N ILE A 456 -0.09 -7.85 -12.97
CA ILE A 456 0.87 -8.28 -11.95
C ILE A 456 0.56 -9.74 -11.58
N ARG A 457 1.51 -10.65 -11.86
CA ARG A 457 1.23 -12.09 -12.01
C ARG A 457 1.86 -12.99 -10.96
N ALA A 458 2.94 -12.56 -10.34
CA ALA A 458 3.69 -13.32 -9.36
C ALA A 458 4.23 -12.40 -8.27
N SER A 459 4.27 -12.91 -7.04
CA SER A 459 4.88 -12.21 -5.90
C SER A 459 6.39 -12.39 -5.93
N ILE A 460 7.13 -11.52 -5.23
CA ILE A 460 8.58 -11.63 -5.08
C ILE A 460 8.87 -11.81 -3.58
N GLY A 461 9.69 -12.81 -3.25
CA GLY A 461 9.99 -13.22 -1.88
C GLY A 461 9.34 -14.55 -1.47
N ASP A 462 9.54 -14.94 -0.22
CA ASP A 462 8.98 -16.19 0.30
C ASP A 462 7.51 -16.01 0.69
N SER A 463 6.62 -16.52 -0.17
CA SER A 463 5.17 -16.50 0.06
C SER A 463 4.72 -17.24 1.34
N SER A 464 5.51 -18.18 1.86
CA SER A 464 5.12 -18.98 3.03
C SER A 464 5.33 -18.25 4.34
N SER A 465 6.46 -17.54 4.48
CA SER A 465 6.75 -16.66 5.61
C SER A 465 6.28 -15.22 5.38
N ARG A 466 5.92 -14.85 4.15
CA ARG A 466 5.80 -13.46 3.68
C ARG A 466 7.04 -12.64 4.04
N GLY A 467 8.20 -13.28 3.87
CA GLY A 467 9.52 -12.67 4.03
C GLY A 467 10.19 -12.31 2.69
N PRO A 468 11.35 -11.66 2.75
CA PRO A 468 12.20 -11.44 1.58
C PRO A 468 12.60 -12.77 0.92
N SER A 469 13.12 -12.70 -0.31
CA SER A 469 13.63 -13.89 -1.01
C SER A 469 14.73 -14.56 -0.19
N GLU A 470 14.71 -15.89 -0.07
CA GLU A 470 15.80 -16.61 0.59
C GLU A 470 17.09 -16.57 -0.25
N ALA A 471 18.24 -16.60 0.43
CA ALA A 471 19.52 -16.76 -0.26
C ALA A 471 19.61 -18.13 -0.95
N GLU A 472 20.07 -18.14 -2.20
CA GLU A 472 20.24 -19.37 -2.98
C GLU A 472 21.60 -19.43 -3.67
N SER A 473 22.11 -20.64 -3.86
CA SER A 473 23.37 -20.88 -4.57
C SER A 473 23.28 -22.12 -5.45
N ASP A 474 23.83 -22.04 -6.66
CA ASP A 474 24.04 -23.19 -7.54
C ASP A 474 25.54 -23.48 -7.64
N ASP A 475 25.96 -24.57 -6.98
CA ASP A 475 27.35 -25.04 -6.94
C ASP A 475 27.87 -25.50 -8.33
N ILE A 476 26.98 -25.88 -9.25
CA ILE A 476 27.32 -26.35 -10.60
C ILE A 476 27.61 -25.16 -11.50
N LEU A 477 26.80 -24.11 -11.40
CA LEU A 477 26.97 -22.86 -12.16
C LEU A 477 27.97 -21.90 -11.50
N GLY A 478 28.27 -22.09 -10.21
CA GLY A 478 29.14 -21.21 -9.43
C GLY A 478 28.53 -19.83 -9.19
N LEU A 479 27.19 -19.75 -9.13
CA LEU A 479 26.42 -18.52 -8.98
C LEU A 479 25.63 -18.56 -7.66
N SER A 480 25.40 -17.39 -7.08
CA SER A 480 24.60 -17.23 -5.87
C SER A 480 23.80 -15.94 -5.93
N LYS A 481 22.62 -15.95 -5.31
CA LYS A 481 21.79 -14.78 -5.02
C LYS A 481 21.73 -14.60 -3.50
N ASP A 482 21.88 -13.38 -3.04
CA ASP A 482 21.79 -13.04 -1.62
C ASP A 482 20.33 -13.07 -1.15
N GLU A 483 20.11 -13.10 0.16
CA GLU A 483 18.77 -12.88 0.75
C GLU A 483 18.23 -11.51 0.34
N GLY A 484 16.93 -11.43 0.08
CA GLY A 484 16.25 -10.24 -0.39
C GLY A 484 16.55 -9.83 -1.83
N ALA A 485 17.44 -10.53 -2.55
CA ALA A 485 17.76 -10.18 -3.92
C ALA A 485 16.55 -10.40 -4.85
N ILE A 486 16.32 -9.43 -5.74
CA ILE A 486 15.31 -9.47 -6.81
C ILE A 486 16.04 -9.78 -8.11
N SER A 487 15.72 -10.92 -8.71
CA SER A 487 16.32 -11.42 -9.94
C SER A 487 15.56 -10.99 -11.19
N GLN A 488 16.17 -11.21 -12.34
CA GLN A 488 15.52 -11.08 -13.65
C GLN A 488 14.31 -12.02 -13.78
N ASN A 489 14.38 -13.23 -13.22
CA ASN A 489 13.27 -14.17 -13.23
C ASN A 489 12.09 -13.68 -12.40
N ASP A 490 12.35 -13.02 -11.27
CA ASP A 490 11.30 -12.41 -10.45
C ASP A 490 10.53 -11.36 -11.23
N ILE A 491 11.23 -10.45 -11.94
CA ILE A 491 10.59 -9.43 -12.78
C ILE A 491 9.83 -10.07 -13.96
N LYS A 492 10.44 -11.04 -14.65
CA LYS A 492 9.80 -11.74 -15.78
C LYS A 492 8.54 -12.50 -15.36
N SER A 493 8.53 -13.09 -14.16
CA SER A 493 7.36 -13.78 -13.62
C SER A 493 6.29 -12.80 -13.17
N THR A 494 6.71 -11.69 -12.54
CA THR A 494 5.81 -10.66 -12.01
C THR A 494 5.09 -9.92 -13.13
N LEU A 495 5.79 -9.52 -14.19
CA LEU A 495 5.28 -8.73 -15.31
C LEU A 495 5.33 -9.54 -16.60
N ALA A 496 4.71 -10.72 -16.62
CA ALA A 496 4.88 -11.74 -17.66
C ALA A 496 4.53 -11.30 -19.10
N PHE A 497 3.66 -10.30 -19.25
CA PHE A 497 3.28 -9.75 -20.55
C PHE A 497 4.29 -8.73 -21.09
N ASN A 498 5.05 -8.08 -20.20
CA ASN A 498 5.94 -6.97 -20.51
C ASN A 498 5.28 -5.88 -21.37
N ASN A 499 4.16 -5.35 -20.89
CA ASN A 499 3.37 -4.34 -21.61
C ASN A 499 4.21 -3.09 -21.94
N GLY A 500 3.88 -2.42 -23.04
CA GLY A 500 4.47 -1.14 -23.40
C GLY A 500 3.93 0.00 -22.54
N LEU A 501 4.77 0.97 -22.19
CA LEU A 501 4.31 2.17 -21.50
C LEU A 501 3.74 3.18 -22.51
N ARG A 502 2.54 3.68 -22.21
CA ARG A 502 1.80 4.65 -23.04
C ARG A 502 1.56 5.93 -22.26
N LEU A 503 1.97 7.06 -22.83
CA LEU A 503 1.64 8.38 -22.29
C LEU A 503 0.39 8.93 -22.99
N LEU A 504 -0.52 9.49 -22.19
CA LEU A 504 -1.77 10.11 -22.63
C LEU A 504 -2.02 11.41 -21.87
N THR A 505 -2.72 12.35 -22.49
CA THR A 505 -3.21 13.56 -21.85
C THR A 505 -4.72 13.44 -21.67
N LEU A 506 -5.15 13.33 -20.42
CA LEU A 506 -6.55 13.08 -20.05
C LEU A 506 -7.13 14.24 -19.27
N THR A 507 -8.42 14.46 -19.42
CA THR A 507 -9.17 15.41 -18.61
C THR A 507 -9.38 14.89 -17.18
N ARG A 508 -9.63 15.79 -16.23
CA ARG A 508 -10.01 15.47 -14.85
C ARG A 508 -11.15 14.46 -14.81
N GLN A 509 -12.20 14.68 -15.60
CA GLN A 509 -13.35 13.80 -15.66
C GLN A 509 -13.01 12.41 -16.22
N GLU A 510 -12.15 12.34 -17.24
CA GLU A 510 -11.66 11.06 -17.78
C GLU A 510 -10.88 10.28 -16.71
N ILE A 511 -9.98 10.92 -15.95
CA ILE A 511 -9.20 10.28 -14.89
C ILE A 511 -10.11 9.70 -13.80
N VAL A 512 -11.08 10.47 -13.30
CA VAL A 512 -12.03 9.98 -12.30
C VAL A 512 -12.84 8.79 -12.84
N GLY A 513 -13.23 8.83 -14.11
CA GLY A 513 -13.91 7.71 -14.77
C GLY A 513 -13.07 6.43 -14.85
N LEU A 514 -11.75 6.55 -15.05
CA LEU A 514 -10.84 5.40 -15.03
C LEU A 514 -10.71 4.81 -13.63
N LEU A 515 -10.57 5.65 -12.60
CA LEU A 515 -10.46 5.20 -11.21
C LEU A 515 -11.75 4.50 -10.74
N GLU A 516 -12.92 5.09 -11.02
CA GLU A 516 -14.23 4.50 -10.73
C GLU A 516 -14.42 3.14 -11.42
N HIS A 517 -13.99 3.03 -12.69
CA HIS A 517 -14.05 1.76 -13.43
C HIS A 517 -13.17 0.69 -12.77
N GLY A 518 -11.95 1.07 -12.37
CA GLY A 518 -11.01 0.17 -11.72
C GLY A 518 -11.56 -0.47 -10.45
N ILE A 519 -12.22 0.31 -9.59
CA ILE A 519 -12.83 -0.21 -8.34
C ILE A 519 -14.25 -0.73 -8.53
N GLY A 520 -14.84 -0.62 -9.73
CA GLY A 520 -16.25 -0.89 -9.99
C GLY A 520 -16.65 -2.37 -9.87
N ALA A 521 -15.71 -3.29 -10.02
CA ALA A 521 -15.96 -4.73 -9.90
C ALA A 521 -16.01 -5.22 -8.45
N LEU A 522 -15.50 -4.45 -7.49
CA LEU A 522 -15.48 -4.88 -6.08
C LEU A 522 -16.89 -5.22 -5.57
N PRO A 523 -17.02 -6.31 -4.77
CA PRO A 523 -15.95 -7.12 -4.17
C PRO A 523 -15.40 -8.27 -5.04
N ASP A 524 -15.78 -8.36 -6.31
CA ASP A 524 -15.28 -9.43 -7.19
C ASP A 524 -13.77 -9.28 -7.46
N VAL A 525 -13.07 -10.41 -7.57
CA VAL A 525 -11.63 -10.47 -7.85
C VAL A 525 -11.39 -10.29 -9.35
N ASP A 526 -11.31 -9.04 -9.79
CA ASP A 526 -11.25 -8.67 -11.21
C ASP A 526 -9.89 -8.04 -11.56
N GLY A 527 -9.35 -8.38 -12.73
CA GLY A 527 -8.05 -7.88 -13.18
C GLY A 527 -7.98 -6.36 -13.30
N ARG A 528 -9.13 -5.68 -13.45
CA ARG A 528 -9.21 -4.24 -13.69
C ARG A 528 -8.81 -3.38 -12.48
N PHE A 529 -8.75 -3.91 -11.26
CA PHE A 529 -8.45 -3.10 -10.07
C PHE A 529 -7.15 -2.29 -10.25
N PRO A 530 -7.14 -0.99 -9.98
CA PRO A 530 -6.01 -0.13 -10.31
C PRO A 530 -4.95 -0.20 -9.21
N GLN A 531 -3.68 -0.27 -9.60
CA GLN A 531 -2.53 0.09 -8.77
C GLN A 531 -2.01 1.42 -9.31
N VAL A 532 -1.63 2.33 -8.41
CA VAL A 532 -1.46 3.75 -8.75
C VAL A 532 -0.21 4.39 -8.16
N SER A 533 0.25 5.44 -8.84
CA SER A 533 1.30 6.36 -8.38
C SER A 533 0.95 7.79 -8.80
N GLY A 534 1.32 8.79 -7.99
CA GLY A 534 0.98 10.21 -8.21
C GLY A 534 -0.51 10.56 -8.00
N VAL A 535 -1.32 9.61 -7.53
CA VAL A 535 -2.73 9.83 -7.17
C VAL A 535 -3.08 9.04 -5.92
N LYS A 536 -3.81 9.66 -4.99
CA LYS A 536 -4.41 9.03 -3.81
C LYS A 536 -5.93 9.17 -3.89
N PHE A 537 -6.70 8.12 -3.59
CA PHE A 537 -8.17 8.21 -3.55
C PHE A 537 -8.81 7.25 -2.55
N SER A 538 -9.97 7.66 -2.02
CA SER A 538 -10.77 6.92 -1.06
C SER A 538 -12.08 6.52 -1.71
N PHE A 539 -12.63 5.37 -1.33
CA PHE A 539 -13.89 4.91 -1.90
C PHE A 539 -14.75 4.13 -0.91
N ASP A 540 -16.07 4.26 -1.08
CA ASP A 540 -17.07 3.49 -0.36
C ASP A 540 -17.62 2.38 -1.27
N PRO A 541 -17.28 1.10 -1.03
CA PRO A 541 -17.76 -0.01 -1.85
C PRO A 541 -19.27 -0.24 -1.73
N ALA A 542 -19.94 0.33 -0.71
CA ALA A 542 -21.39 0.24 -0.54
C ALA A 542 -22.16 1.20 -1.46
N LYS A 543 -21.49 2.16 -2.10
CA LYS A 543 -22.10 3.06 -3.09
C LYS A 543 -22.24 2.42 -4.47
N ASP A 544 -23.13 2.99 -5.26
CA ASP A 544 -23.39 2.58 -6.63
C ASP A 544 -22.09 2.69 -7.48
N VAL A 545 -21.89 1.69 -8.35
CA VAL A 545 -20.76 1.67 -9.30
C VAL A 545 -20.74 2.96 -10.13
N GLY A 546 -19.58 3.62 -10.19
CA GLY A 546 -19.44 4.94 -10.84
C GLY A 546 -19.65 6.13 -9.91
N SER A 547 -19.87 5.90 -8.62
CA SER A 547 -19.96 6.94 -7.57
C SER A 547 -19.38 6.45 -6.25
N ARG A 548 -18.41 5.54 -6.31
CA ARG A 548 -17.77 4.93 -5.14
C ARG A 548 -16.70 5.84 -4.55
N ILE A 549 -15.95 6.57 -5.37
CA ILE A 549 -14.90 7.48 -4.92
C ILE A 549 -15.51 8.57 -4.04
N GLN A 550 -14.91 8.82 -2.88
CA GLN A 550 -15.28 9.92 -1.98
C GLN A 550 -14.32 11.09 -2.12
N ASP A 551 -13.03 10.82 -2.03
CA ASP A 551 -12.00 11.84 -2.22
C ASP A 551 -10.94 11.32 -3.18
N ALA A 552 -10.37 12.19 -4.02
CA ALA A 552 -9.28 11.83 -4.92
C ALA A 552 -8.39 13.05 -5.20
N PHE A 553 -7.07 12.84 -5.18
CA PHE A 553 -6.06 13.89 -5.27
C PHE A 553 -4.89 13.43 -6.15
N ILE A 554 -4.39 14.31 -7.01
CA ILE A 554 -3.10 14.16 -7.70
C ILE A 554 -2.04 14.85 -6.86
N HIS A 555 -0.89 14.21 -6.69
CA HIS A 555 0.25 14.72 -5.94
C HIS A 555 1.52 14.71 -6.79
N ASP A 556 2.49 15.54 -6.42
CA ASP A 556 3.86 15.44 -6.94
C ASP A 556 4.69 14.40 -6.17
N ASP A 557 5.99 14.35 -6.45
CA ASP A 557 6.92 13.40 -5.83
C ASP A 557 7.17 13.70 -4.35
N ASP A 558 6.96 14.94 -3.92
CA ASP A 558 7.11 15.41 -2.53
C ASP A 558 5.82 15.25 -1.72
N GLY A 559 4.73 14.83 -2.38
CA GLY A 559 3.43 14.57 -1.77
C GLY A 559 2.49 15.78 -1.79
N ALA A 560 2.93 16.93 -2.30
CA ALA A 560 2.11 18.13 -2.37
C ALA A 560 0.96 17.95 -3.39
N VAL A 561 -0.22 18.45 -3.04
CA VAL A 561 -1.43 18.29 -3.87
C VAL A 561 -1.33 19.20 -5.11
N ILE A 562 -1.20 18.58 -6.29
CA ILE A 562 -1.29 19.27 -7.59
C ILE A 562 -2.75 19.62 -7.91
N ALA A 563 -3.66 18.67 -7.67
CA ALA A 563 -5.08 18.87 -7.97
C ALA A 563 -5.98 17.94 -7.15
N GLN A 564 -7.02 18.51 -6.53
CA GLN A 564 -8.15 17.72 -6.04
C GLN A 564 -9.08 17.38 -7.21
N LEU A 565 -9.37 16.09 -7.38
CA LEU A 565 -10.25 15.55 -8.43
C LEU A 565 -11.68 15.38 -7.92
N VAL A 566 -11.83 14.81 -6.72
CA VAL A 566 -13.13 14.50 -6.10
C VAL A 566 -13.09 14.90 -4.62
N LYS A 567 -14.20 15.44 -4.13
CA LYS A 567 -14.47 15.71 -2.72
C LYS A 567 -15.89 15.31 -2.37
N ASP A 568 -16.09 14.56 -1.29
CA ASP A 568 -17.41 14.07 -0.85
C ASP A 568 -18.22 13.39 -1.97
N GLY A 569 -17.52 12.68 -2.86
CA GLY A 569 -18.08 12.00 -4.03
C GLY A 569 -18.56 12.93 -5.16
N GLN A 570 -18.13 14.19 -5.17
CA GLN A 570 -18.40 15.16 -6.24
C GLN A 570 -17.10 15.60 -6.92
N LEU A 571 -17.13 15.73 -8.24
CA LEU A 571 -16.02 16.28 -9.00
C LEU A 571 -15.74 17.73 -8.57
N VAL A 572 -14.48 18.07 -8.32
CA VAL A 572 -14.04 19.42 -7.93
C VAL A 572 -13.19 20.04 -9.04
N GLY A 573 -13.37 21.32 -9.32
CA GLY A 573 -12.61 22.04 -10.36
C GLY A 573 -13.18 21.92 -11.77
N ASP A 574 -12.42 22.38 -12.78
CA ASP A 574 -12.81 22.27 -14.19
C ASP A 574 -12.71 20.82 -14.67
N ALA A 575 -13.83 20.24 -15.09
CA ALA A 575 -13.89 18.89 -15.64
C ALA A 575 -13.00 18.69 -16.88
N GLY A 576 -12.73 19.77 -17.63
CA GLY A 576 -11.91 19.78 -18.83
C GLY A 576 -10.42 20.03 -18.61
N GLU A 577 -10.00 20.33 -17.38
CA GLU A 577 -8.57 20.46 -17.04
C GLU A 577 -7.84 19.16 -17.35
N THR A 578 -6.66 19.25 -17.97
CA THR A 578 -5.94 18.08 -18.48
C THR A 578 -4.65 17.80 -17.74
N PHE A 579 -4.35 16.53 -17.53
CA PHE A 579 -3.13 16.03 -16.91
C PHE A 579 -2.45 15.02 -17.83
N ARG A 580 -1.12 15.03 -17.84
CA ARG A 580 -0.32 14.03 -18.56
C ARG A 580 -0.14 12.81 -17.65
N ILE A 581 -0.41 11.62 -18.17
CA ILE A 581 -0.38 10.38 -17.41
C ILE A 581 0.43 9.31 -18.15
N VAL A 582 0.82 8.27 -17.42
CA VAL A 582 1.31 7.01 -18.00
C VAL A 582 0.38 5.84 -17.64
N THR A 583 0.21 4.92 -18.57
CA THR A 583 -0.49 3.66 -18.36
C THR A 583 0.10 2.56 -19.26
N LEU A 584 -0.48 1.37 -19.24
CA LEU A 584 -0.09 0.26 -20.10
C LEU A 584 -0.78 0.38 -21.46
N ASP A 585 -0.09 -0.04 -22.54
CA ASP A 585 -0.67 -0.12 -23.88
C ASP A 585 -1.87 -1.07 -23.94
N PHE A 586 -1.86 -2.17 -23.19
CA PHE A 586 -3.00 -3.07 -23.02
C PHE A 586 -4.26 -2.32 -22.55
N LEU A 587 -4.11 -1.42 -21.57
CA LEU A 587 -5.20 -0.68 -20.96
C LEU A 587 -5.69 0.49 -21.80
N SER A 588 -4.87 1.02 -22.71
CA SER A 588 -5.17 2.25 -23.45
C SER A 588 -5.46 2.04 -24.94
N SER A 589 -5.03 0.93 -25.53
CA SER A 589 -5.19 0.68 -26.96
C SER A 589 -6.68 0.56 -27.34
N PRO A 590 -7.18 1.37 -28.29
CA PRO A 590 -8.59 1.36 -28.66
C PRO A 590 -9.03 0.00 -29.20
N ARG A 591 -10.17 -0.49 -28.73
CA ARG A 591 -10.81 -1.73 -29.21
C ARG A 591 -12.13 -1.41 -29.88
N PHE A 592 -12.49 -2.20 -30.89
CA PHE A 592 -13.68 -1.99 -31.71
C PHE A 592 -14.50 -3.28 -31.82
N ASP A 593 -15.83 -3.14 -31.87
CA ASP A 593 -16.74 -4.26 -32.15
C ASP A 593 -16.74 -4.64 -33.64
N GLU A 594 -17.50 -5.67 -34.00
CA GLU A 594 -17.65 -6.13 -35.40
C GLU A 594 -18.22 -5.07 -36.36
N ASN A 595 -18.86 -4.03 -35.82
CA ASN A 595 -19.44 -2.91 -36.58
C ASN A 595 -18.49 -1.70 -36.63
N GLY A 596 -17.29 -1.81 -36.06
CA GLY A 596 -16.31 -0.74 -35.98
C GLY A 596 -16.62 0.30 -34.89
N ASN A 597 -17.57 0.05 -33.98
CA ASN A 597 -17.84 0.96 -32.88
C ASN A 597 -16.78 0.80 -31.80
N TYR A 598 -16.37 1.92 -31.20
CA TYR A 598 -15.43 1.92 -30.09
C TYR A 598 -16.04 1.27 -28.84
N THR A 599 -15.34 0.30 -28.24
CA THR A 599 -15.81 -0.46 -27.08
C THR A 599 -14.96 -0.27 -25.82
N GLY A 600 -14.08 0.73 -25.80
CA GLY A 600 -13.12 0.93 -24.71
C GLY A 600 -11.75 0.32 -25.03
N ALA A 601 -11.04 -0.11 -23.99
CA ALA A 601 -9.70 -0.70 -24.09
C ALA A 601 -9.58 -1.96 -23.21
N GLY A 602 -8.35 -2.43 -22.92
CA GLY A 602 -8.14 -3.63 -22.09
C GLY A 602 -8.82 -3.51 -20.73
N ASP A 603 -9.27 -4.64 -20.18
CA ASP A 603 -10.10 -4.71 -18.96
C ASP A 603 -11.35 -3.81 -19.02
N SER A 604 -11.81 -3.47 -20.22
CA SER A 604 -12.91 -2.54 -20.50
C SER A 604 -12.68 -1.12 -19.96
N TYR A 605 -11.43 -0.71 -19.73
CA TYR A 605 -11.15 0.64 -19.23
C TYR A 605 -11.67 1.71 -20.22
N PRO A 606 -12.35 2.77 -19.72
CA PRO A 606 -12.98 3.78 -20.55
C PRO A 606 -12.00 4.89 -20.99
N PHE A 607 -10.81 4.52 -21.45
CA PHE A 607 -9.90 5.50 -22.06
C PHE A 607 -10.57 6.19 -23.27
N PRO A 608 -10.20 7.43 -23.60
CA PRO A 608 -10.73 8.06 -24.78
C PRO A 608 -10.17 7.40 -26.05
N ASN A 609 -11.05 7.18 -27.04
CA ASN A 609 -10.63 6.74 -28.37
C ASN A 609 -9.65 7.76 -28.98
N TYR A 610 -8.52 7.27 -29.50
CA TYR A 610 -7.53 8.06 -30.22
C TYR A 610 -7.21 7.47 -31.60
N ASN A 611 -8.06 6.62 -32.15
CA ASN A 611 -7.84 6.06 -33.47
C ASN A 611 -8.00 7.11 -34.58
N LEU A 612 -6.95 7.30 -35.39
CA LEU A 612 -6.97 8.17 -36.58
C LEU A 612 -7.17 7.38 -37.88
N ASP A 613 -6.97 6.06 -37.85
CA ASP A 613 -7.09 5.21 -39.03
C ASP A 613 -8.46 4.54 -39.07
N GLY A 614 -9.20 4.73 -40.17
CA GLY A 614 -10.53 4.15 -40.36
C GLY A 614 -10.48 2.83 -41.11
N SER A 615 -9.36 2.12 -41.05
CA SER A 615 -9.22 0.80 -41.65
C SER A 615 -10.24 -0.16 -41.01
N ALA A 616 -10.66 -1.17 -41.77
CA ALA A 616 -11.73 -2.11 -41.39
C ALA A 616 -13.11 -1.52 -40.99
N GLY A 617 -13.35 -0.21 -41.14
CA GLY A 617 -14.61 0.43 -40.77
C GLY A 617 -14.67 0.94 -39.33
N GLU A 618 -13.52 1.01 -38.65
CA GLU A 618 -13.38 1.48 -37.27
C GLU A 618 -13.70 2.98 -37.12
N ALA A 619 -14.31 3.33 -35.98
CA ALA A 619 -14.64 4.70 -35.63
C ALA A 619 -13.36 5.53 -35.35
N THR A 620 -13.15 6.58 -36.15
CA THR A 620 -12.02 7.51 -35.99
C THR A 620 -12.40 8.75 -35.19
N VAL A 621 -11.39 9.39 -34.59
CA VAL A 621 -11.53 10.70 -33.96
C VAL A 621 -11.01 11.83 -34.85
N SER A 622 -11.39 13.06 -34.51
CA SER A 622 -10.84 14.24 -35.18
C SER A 622 -9.35 14.41 -34.84
N GLN A 623 -8.60 15.06 -35.74
CA GLN A 623 -7.20 15.40 -35.48
C GLN A 623 -7.03 16.24 -34.21
N GLU A 624 -8.02 17.07 -33.88
CA GLU A 624 -8.03 17.88 -32.66
C GLU A 624 -8.10 17.01 -31.40
N VAL A 625 -8.97 16.00 -31.38
CA VAL A 625 -9.07 15.05 -30.25
C VAL A 625 -7.79 14.24 -30.12
N PHE A 626 -7.24 13.74 -31.25
CA PHE A 626 -5.97 13.03 -31.24
C PHE A 626 -4.83 13.89 -30.68
N ASN A 627 -4.73 15.15 -31.13
CA ASN A 627 -3.70 16.07 -30.68
C ASN A 627 -3.86 16.43 -29.19
N ARG A 628 -5.09 16.52 -28.67
CA ARG A 628 -5.35 16.71 -27.24
C ARG A 628 -4.82 15.52 -26.44
N ILE A 629 -5.19 14.30 -26.84
CA ILE A 629 -4.81 13.07 -26.13
C ILE A 629 -3.30 12.84 -26.23
N ASN A 630 -2.70 13.20 -27.37
CA ASN A 630 -1.28 13.09 -27.65
C ASN A 630 -0.70 11.71 -27.26
N PRO A 631 -1.21 10.60 -27.84
CA PRO A 631 -0.79 9.26 -27.45
C PRO A 631 0.66 9.00 -27.87
N VAL A 632 1.52 8.66 -26.91
CA VAL A 632 2.93 8.30 -27.17
C VAL A 632 3.20 6.91 -26.62
N ASP A 633 3.56 5.99 -27.52
CA ASP A 633 3.98 4.62 -27.21
C ASP A 633 5.49 4.60 -27.02
N LEU A 634 5.95 4.45 -25.77
CA LEU A 634 7.38 4.49 -25.42
C LEU A 634 8.17 3.36 -26.05
N LYS A 635 7.56 2.17 -26.22
CA LYS A 635 8.18 0.99 -26.85
C LYS A 635 8.54 1.24 -28.32
N LYS A 636 7.88 2.20 -28.98
CA LYS A 636 8.16 2.61 -30.37
C LYS A 636 9.11 3.80 -30.48
N GLN A 637 9.53 4.39 -29.36
CA GLN A 637 10.49 5.48 -29.36
C GLN A 637 11.92 4.93 -29.41
N SER A 638 12.84 5.71 -29.98
CA SER A 638 14.27 5.38 -29.94
C SER A 638 14.87 5.81 -28.59
N LEU A 639 14.52 5.06 -27.54
CA LEU A 639 15.07 5.24 -26.20
C LEU A 639 16.45 4.56 -26.11
N SER A 640 17.37 5.14 -25.33
CA SER A 640 18.66 4.53 -25.05
C SER A 640 18.50 3.41 -24.02
N ASP A 641 19.29 2.35 -24.17
CA ASP A 641 19.41 1.30 -23.17
C ASP A 641 19.84 1.89 -21.81
N GLY A 642 19.20 1.43 -20.73
CA GLY A 642 19.52 1.81 -19.36
C GLY A 642 20.65 0.97 -18.75
N ALA A 643 20.68 0.90 -17.41
CA ALA A 643 21.63 0.06 -16.66
C ALA A 643 21.33 -1.44 -16.82
N SER A 644 20.11 -1.80 -17.17
CA SER A 644 19.60 -3.11 -17.50
C SER A 644 19.28 -3.18 -19.00
N THR A 645 19.52 -4.34 -19.62
CA THR A 645 19.28 -4.54 -21.06
C THR A 645 18.51 -5.81 -21.37
N PHE A 646 17.96 -6.48 -20.35
CA PHE A 646 17.27 -7.76 -20.57
C PHE A 646 15.86 -7.60 -21.14
N ALA A 647 15.26 -6.42 -20.95
CA ALA A 647 13.97 -6.02 -21.52
C ALA A 647 14.18 -4.82 -22.44
N ALA A 648 13.26 -4.60 -23.38
CA ALA A 648 13.35 -3.47 -24.30
C ALA A 648 12.95 -2.16 -23.61
N ALA A 649 13.66 -1.08 -23.91
CA ALA A 649 13.36 0.23 -23.36
C ALA A 649 11.91 0.67 -23.63
N GLY A 650 11.28 1.30 -22.63
CA GLY A 650 9.88 1.76 -22.73
C GLY A 650 8.84 0.67 -22.45
N THR A 651 9.25 -0.46 -21.87
CA THR A 651 8.36 -1.54 -21.38
C THR A 651 8.37 -1.60 -19.85
N GLU A 652 7.34 -2.20 -19.25
CA GLU A 652 7.21 -2.21 -17.78
C GLU A 652 8.28 -3.07 -17.06
N GLN A 653 8.81 -4.14 -17.69
CA GLN A 653 9.94 -4.90 -17.10
C GLN A 653 11.21 -4.07 -17.08
N ASP A 654 11.46 -3.30 -18.14
CA ASP A 654 12.59 -2.39 -18.23
C ASP A 654 12.47 -1.27 -17.19
N ALA A 655 11.30 -0.62 -17.11
CA ALA A 655 11.03 0.42 -16.13
C ALA A 655 11.25 -0.05 -14.69
N LEU A 656 10.74 -1.23 -14.32
CA LEU A 656 10.96 -1.79 -12.98
C LEU A 656 12.44 -2.12 -12.74
N ALA A 657 13.14 -2.68 -13.71
CA ALA A 657 14.55 -3.03 -13.58
C ALA A 657 15.45 -1.79 -13.39
N GLU A 658 15.21 -0.73 -14.17
CA GLU A 658 15.92 0.54 -14.02
C GLU A 658 15.61 1.19 -12.67
N PHE A 659 14.34 1.21 -12.27
CA PHE A 659 13.91 1.79 -11.00
C PHE A 659 14.54 1.06 -9.80
N LEU A 660 14.52 -0.28 -9.82
CA LEU A 660 15.16 -1.10 -8.79
C LEU A 660 16.67 -0.86 -8.75
N LYS A 661 17.37 -0.77 -9.88
CA LYS A 661 18.81 -0.48 -9.88
C LYS A 661 19.13 0.90 -9.33
N ALA A 662 18.32 1.90 -9.66
CA ALA A 662 18.52 3.27 -9.21
C ALA A 662 18.25 3.45 -7.71
N ASN A 663 17.14 2.90 -7.23
CA ASN A 663 16.62 3.17 -5.89
C ASN A 663 16.90 2.05 -4.89
N HIS A 664 16.97 0.80 -5.35
CA HIS A 664 17.05 -0.42 -4.52
C HIS A 664 18.15 -1.39 -4.96
N GLY A 665 19.22 -0.88 -5.59
CA GLY A 665 20.26 -1.70 -6.24
C GLY A 665 21.23 -2.42 -5.31
N SER A 666 21.07 -2.29 -3.99
CA SER A 666 21.93 -2.91 -2.97
C SER A 666 21.12 -3.28 -1.73
N ALA A 667 21.55 -4.30 -0.99
CA ALA A 667 20.89 -4.73 0.25
C ALA A 667 20.66 -3.60 1.28
N SER A 668 21.60 -2.64 1.41
CA SER A 668 21.42 -1.49 2.33
C SER A 668 20.39 -0.45 1.86
N LYS A 669 19.89 -0.57 0.64
CA LYS A 669 18.85 0.27 0.03
C LYS A 669 17.63 -0.56 -0.36
N ALA A 670 17.51 -1.76 0.21
CA ALA A 670 16.44 -2.68 -0.14
C ALA A 670 15.07 -2.01 0.05
N TYR A 671 14.13 -2.32 -0.84
CA TYR A 671 12.75 -1.87 -0.67
C TYR A 671 12.18 -2.47 0.61
N ASN A 672 11.63 -1.64 1.49
CA ASN A 672 11.26 -2.02 2.86
C ASN A 672 9.83 -1.66 3.25
N ALA A 673 8.98 -1.20 2.32
CA ALA A 673 7.59 -0.88 2.62
C ALA A 673 6.74 -2.16 2.73
N LEU A 674 6.26 -2.42 3.94
CA LEU A 674 5.45 -3.59 4.26
C LEU A 674 4.06 -3.54 3.60
N ASP A 675 3.54 -4.73 3.30
CA ASP A 675 2.16 -4.93 2.88
C ASP A 675 1.30 -5.24 4.11
N LEU A 676 0.50 -4.27 4.55
CA LEU A 676 -0.14 -4.27 5.88
C LEU A 676 -1.67 -4.45 5.86
N GLY A 677 -2.28 -4.66 4.69
CA GLY A 677 -3.72 -4.83 4.54
C GLY A 677 -4.53 -3.54 4.49
N ALA A 678 -5.82 -3.69 4.13
CA ALA A 678 -6.72 -2.57 3.83
C ALA A 678 -6.79 -1.44 4.88
N PRO A 679 -6.71 -1.69 6.20
CA PRO A 679 -6.68 -0.60 7.19
C PRO A 679 -5.47 0.31 7.10
N ALA A 680 -4.36 -0.16 6.51
CA ALA A 680 -3.11 0.55 6.37
C ALA A 680 -2.83 1.03 4.93
N ASP A 681 -3.77 0.80 4.00
CA ASP A 681 -3.70 1.35 2.64
C ASP A 681 -3.71 2.88 2.70
N ALA A 682 -2.85 3.54 1.90
CA ALA A 682 -2.60 4.98 1.97
C ALA A 682 -2.77 5.70 0.62
N ARG A 683 -2.70 4.98 -0.49
CA ARG A 683 -2.98 5.50 -1.85
C ARG A 683 -4.39 5.11 -2.31
N ILE A 684 -4.88 3.94 -1.93
CA ILE A 684 -6.18 3.41 -2.36
C ILE A 684 -7.00 3.00 -1.13
N VAL A 685 -7.69 3.97 -0.52
CA VAL A 685 -8.31 3.78 0.80
C VAL A 685 -9.75 3.27 0.67
N ASN A 686 -10.01 2.07 1.18
CA ASN A 686 -11.37 1.52 1.25
C ASN A 686 -12.04 1.92 2.57
N LEU A 687 -13.03 2.83 2.47
CA LEU A 687 -13.75 3.38 3.63
C LEU A 687 -14.57 2.33 4.39
N GLY A 688 -14.85 1.18 3.78
CA GLY A 688 -15.47 0.05 4.47
C GLY A 688 -14.60 -0.59 5.54
N PHE A 689 -13.29 -0.32 5.53
CA PHE A 689 -12.32 -0.82 6.50
C PHE A 689 -11.71 0.29 7.36
N SER A 690 -11.33 1.42 6.76
CA SER A 690 -10.57 2.47 7.45
C SER A 690 -11.45 3.47 8.23
N GLY A 691 -12.77 3.55 7.97
CA GLY A 691 -13.71 4.42 8.70
C GLY A 691 -13.50 5.94 8.54
N SER A 692 -12.34 6.37 8.06
CA SER A 692 -11.92 7.74 7.81
C SER A 692 -11.83 8.03 6.32
N SER A 693 -12.40 9.16 5.90
CA SER A 693 -12.09 9.75 4.59
C SER A 693 -10.58 10.04 4.55
N LEU A 694 -9.97 9.92 3.37
CA LEU A 694 -8.52 9.91 3.13
C LEU A 694 -7.75 11.00 3.90
N PHE A 695 -8.40 12.11 4.24
CA PHE A 695 -7.87 13.17 5.08
C PHE A 695 -8.97 13.91 5.85
N ALA A 696 -10.07 13.25 6.27
CA ALA A 696 -11.08 13.92 7.11
C ALA A 696 -10.74 13.74 8.59
N PRO A 697 -10.19 14.77 9.25
CA PRO A 697 -9.88 14.65 10.66
C PRO A 697 -11.16 14.67 11.49
N VAL A 698 -11.15 13.97 12.63
CA VAL A 698 -12.32 13.91 13.51
C VAL A 698 -12.46 15.23 14.28
N THR A 699 -13.61 15.88 14.13
CA THR A 699 -13.94 17.14 14.81
C THR A 699 -14.35 16.91 16.27
N PRO A 700 -14.25 17.92 17.15
CA PRO A 700 -14.66 17.79 18.54
C PRO A 700 -16.13 17.40 18.69
N THR A 701 -16.43 16.57 19.70
CA THR A 701 -17.79 16.28 20.18
C THR A 701 -18.41 17.51 20.82
N SER A 702 -17.59 18.31 21.51
CA SER A 702 -17.96 19.61 22.08
C SER A 702 -16.73 20.50 22.20
N SER A 703 -16.97 21.81 22.23
CA SER A 703 -15.95 22.83 22.46
C SER A 703 -16.52 23.90 23.40
N ILE A 704 -15.69 24.50 24.24
CA ILE A 704 -16.04 25.64 25.09
C ILE A 704 -14.91 26.68 25.09
N ASP A 705 -15.27 27.94 24.87
CA ASP A 705 -14.39 29.10 25.04
C ASP A 705 -14.32 29.47 26.53
N LEU A 706 -13.10 29.52 27.06
CA LEU A 706 -12.76 29.84 28.44
C LEU A 706 -12.10 31.22 28.57
N GLY A 707 -11.79 31.89 27.46
CA GLY A 707 -11.03 33.15 27.43
C GLY A 707 -9.54 33.01 27.76
N GLY A 708 -9.06 31.77 27.90
CA GLY A 708 -7.68 31.38 28.21
C GLY A 708 -7.64 29.93 28.69
N ALA A 709 -6.78 29.10 28.09
CA ALA A 709 -6.71 27.65 28.34
C ALA A 709 -5.32 27.06 28.01
N GLU A 710 -4.52 26.77 29.02
CA GLU A 710 -3.16 26.22 28.86
C GLU A 710 -3.10 24.75 29.32
N ILE A 711 -3.11 24.50 30.63
CA ILE A 711 -2.94 23.15 31.20
C ILE A 711 -4.28 22.58 31.67
N VAL A 712 -4.60 21.36 31.22
CA VAL A 712 -5.84 20.65 31.60
C VAL A 712 -5.57 19.39 32.43
N THR A 713 -6.39 19.15 33.46
CA THR A 713 -6.40 17.89 34.22
C THR A 713 -7.83 17.42 34.54
N TRP A 714 -8.02 16.12 34.84
CA TRP A 714 -9.35 15.51 35.03
C TRP A 714 -9.66 15.06 36.47
N LEU A 715 -10.63 15.71 37.10
CA LEU A 715 -11.17 15.35 38.42
C LEU A 715 -12.21 14.23 38.29
N LYS A 716 -11.74 12.98 38.21
CA LYS A 716 -12.56 11.77 37.99
C LYS A 716 -13.75 11.61 38.94
N GLY A 717 -13.59 11.95 40.22
CA GLY A 717 -14.66 11.85 41.22
C GLY A 717 -15.83 12.82 40.98
N ALA A 718 -15.58 13.93 40.27
CA ALA A 718 -16.55 15.00 40.05
C ALA A 718 -17.05 15.10 38.59
N ASN A 719 -16.39 14.42 37.64
CA ASN A 719 -16.55 14.59 36.19
C ASN A 719 -16.33 16.05 35.75
N VAL A 720 -15.19 16.60 36.17
CA VAL A 720 -14.83 18.01 35.94
C VAL A 720 -13.40 18.08 35.41
N ALA A 721 -13.19 18.81 34.32
CA ALA A 721 -11.88 19.24 33.88
C ALA A 721 -11.49 20.51 34.64
N ALA A 722 -10.25 20.61 35.10
CA ALA A 722 -9.69 21.85 35.64
C ALA A 722 -8.64 22.36 34.66
N VAL A 723 -8.79 23.61 34.22
CA VAL A 723 -7.98 24.23 33.16
C VAL A 723 -7.34 25.51 33.70
N SER A 724 -6.01 25.64 33.62
CA SER A 724 -5.32 26.91 33.89
C SER A 724 -5.56 27.90 32.75
N GLY A 725 -5.67 29.18 33.09
CA GLY A 725 -6.07 30.22 32.14
C GLY A 725 -4.95 31.02 31.49
N GLY A 726 -3.67 30.74 31.76
CA GLY A 726 -2.57 31.67 31.49
C GLY A 726 -2.61 32.94 32.34
N ASP A 727 -3.31 32.86 33.46
CA ASP A 727 -3.58 33.96 34.37
C ASP A 727 -3.62 33.45 35.82
N GLU A 728 -4.08 34.30 36.73
CA GLU A 728 -4.27 33.94 38.14
C GLU A 728 -5.44 32.94 38.35
N THR A 729 -6.07 32.40 37.31
CA THR A 729 -7.31 31.62 37.43
C THR A 729 -7.21 30.16 36.98
N VAL A 730 -8.03 29.31 37.63
CA VAL A 730 -8.38 27.97 37.13
C VAL A 730 -9.88 27.88 36.92
N ARG A 731 -10.26 27.41 35.74
CA ARG A 731 -11.66 27.20 35.34
C ARG A 731 -11.99 25.71 35.42
N PHE A 732 -13.09 25.40 36.08
CA PHE A 732 -13.56 24.04 36.30
C PHE A 732 -14.76 23.77 35.39
N VAL A 733 -14.57 22.95 34.37
CA VAL A 733 -15.56 22.63 33.34
C VAL A 733 -16.17 21.27 33.61
N LYS A 734 -17.49 21.24 33.83
CA LYS A 734 -18.25 20.01 34.02
C LYS A 734 -18.82 19.52 32.71
N TYR A 735 -18.84 18.20 32.54
CA TYR A 735 -19.35 17.53 31.34
C TYR A 735 -20.56 16.64 31.63
N GLY A 736 -21.43 16.49 30.62
CA GLY A 736 -22.40 15.40 30.56
C GLY A 736 -21.73 14.03 30.41
N ALA A 737 -22.49 12.95 30.52
CA ALA A 737 -21.94 11.58 30.47
C ALA A 737 -21.22 11.25 29.14
N ASP A 738 -21.70 11.84 28.04
CA ASP A 738 -21.12 11.67 26.70
C ASP A 738 -20.16 12.82 26.33
N PHE A 739 -19.69 13.59 27.33
CA PHE A 739 -18.83 14.77 27.12
C PHE A 739 -19.46 15.85 26.23
N SER A 740 -20.78 15.92 26.27
CA SER A 740 -21.58 17.02 25.71
C SER A 740 -21.89 18.06 26.78
N ASP A 741 -22.36 19.23 26.32
CA ASP A 741 -22.83 20.34 27.13
C ASP A 741 -21.81 20.79 28.21
N PRO A 742 -20.57 21.16 27.82
CA PRO A 742 -19.59 21.68 28.76
C PRO A 742 -20.11 22.94 29.47
N GLU A 743 -19.92 23.01 30.78
CA GLU A 743 -20.33 24.15 31.62
C GLU A 743 -19.22 24.51 32.61
N VAL A 744 -18.81 25.79 32.64
CA VAL A 744 -17.93 26.30 33.71
C VAL A 744 -18.72 26.35 35.02
N VAL A 745 -18.37 25.47 35.97
CA VAL A 745 -19.05 25.35 37.27
C VAL A 745 -18.37 26.08 38.40
N LEU A 746 -17.10 26.44 38.22
CA LEU A 746 -16.31 27.27 39.14
C LEU A 746 -15.19 27.95 38.36
N GLU A 747 -14.98 29.23 38.61
CA GLU A 747 -13.75 29.95 38.29
C GLU A 747 -13.14 30.38 39.62
N TYR A 748 -11.86 30.09 39.82
CA TYR A 748 -11.17 30.39 41.08
C TYR A 748 -9.86 31.11 40.81
N GLU A 749 -9.73 32.30 41.40
CA GLU A 749 -8.55 33.16 41.35
C GLU A 749 -7.58 32.81 42.50
N PHE A 750 -6.30 32.68 42.17
CA PHE A 750 -5.21 32.31 43.06
C PHE A 750 -4.29 33.51 43.34
N ASP A 751 -3.39 33.37 44.33
CA ASP A 751 -2.45 34.43 44.70
C ASP A 751 -1.16 34.36 43.85
N GLY A 752 -1.32 34.67 42.55
CA GLY A 752 -0.30 34.59 41.51
C GLY A 752 -0.75 33.76 40.30
N ASP A 753 -0.05 33.95 39.18
CA ASP A 753 -0.28 33.25 37.91
C ASP A 753 -0.16 31.74 38.10
N VAL A 754 -1.14 31.02 37.59
CA VAL A 754 -1.20 29.56 37.66
C VAL A 754 -0.43 29.00 36.46
N GLN A 755 0.65 28.28 36.73
CA GLN A 755 1.52 27.72 35.70
C GLN A 755 1.10 26.30 35.32
N SER A 756 0.71 25.48 36.30
CA SER A 756 0.30 24.11 36.03
C SER A 756 -0.63 23.55 37.09
N VAL A 757 -1.44 22.58 36.68
CA VAL A 757 -2.41 21.88 37.51
C VAL A 757 -2.29 20.37 37.36
N ALA A 758 -2.38 19.66 38.49
CA ALA A 758 -2.47 18.20 38.49
C ALA A 758 -3.54 17.72 39.46
N SER A 759 -4.20 16.62 39.13
CA SER A 759 -5.29 16.08 39.94
C SER A 759 -5.02 14.68 40.47
N TYR A 760 -5.69 14.35 41.57
CA TYR A 760 -5.73 13.01 42.14
C TYR A 760 -7.12 12.76 42.71
N THR A 761 -7.69 11.59 42.45
CA THR A 761 -8.93 11.15 43.11
C THR A 761 -8.63 9.98 44.03
N ASP A 762 -8.99 10.11 45.31
CA ASP A 762 -8.74 9.05 46.30
C ASP A 762 -9.70 7.85 46.15
N ASP A 763 -9.40 6.77 46.87
CA ASP A 763 -10.22 5.54 46.88
C ASP A 763 -11.66 5.78 47.38
N ASP A 764 -11.91 6.88 48.11
CA ASP A 764 -13.23 7.30 48.58
C ASP A 764 -13.98 8.16 47.52
N GLY A 765 -13.36 8.42 46.37
CA GLY A 765 -13.92 9.21 45.27
C GLY A 765 -13.79 10.72 45.44
N LYS A 766 -13.00 11.22 46.41
CA LYS A 766 -12.77 12.66 46.56
C LYS A 766 -11.70 13.13 45.61
N SER A 767 -11.95 14.23 44.92
CA SER A 767 -11.01 14.83 43.99
C SER A 767 -10.20 15.95 44.64
N TYR A 768 -8.90 15.90 44.43
CA TYR A 768 -7.92 16.88 44.86
C TYR A 768 -7.20 17.46 43.64
N ILE A 769 -6.76 18.70 43.78
CA ILE A 769 -5.99 19.43 42.79
C ILE A 769 -4.76 20.06 43.46
N ALA A 770 -3.61 19.92 42.80
CA ALA A 770 -2.38 20.65 43.08
C ALA A 770 -2.26 21.76 42.04
N VAL A 771 -1.97 22.97 42.49
CA VAL A 771 -1.88 24.17 41.65
C VAL A 771 -0.52 24.81 41.89
N ALA A 772 0.33 24.83 40.87
CA ALA A 772 1.62 25.50 40.89
C ALA A 772 1.43 26.98 40.50
N MET A 773 1.98 27.89 41.30
CA MET A 773 1.72 29.33 41.18
C MET A 773 3.02 30.14 41.28
N SER A 774 3.16 31.11 40.39
CA SER A 774 4.23 32.11 40.38
C SER A 774 3.65 33.51 40.52
N LYS A 775 4.46 34.49 40.95
CA LYS A 775 4.04 35.92 40.87
C LYS A 775 4.91 36.73 39.92
N ASP A 776 6.08 36.17 39.62
CA ASP A 776 7.24 36.83 39.05
C ASP A 776 8.35 35.76 38.96
N LYS A 777 8.94 35.57 37.78
CA LYS A 777 10.02 34.58 37.56
C LYS A 777 11.23 34.78 38.48
N THR A 778 11.49 36.01 38.94
CA THR A 778 12.57 36.33 39.89
C THR A 778 12.24 35.98 41.36
N LYS A 779 11.03 35.48 41.65
CA LYS A 779 10.59 35.14 43.02
C LYS A 779 10.24 33.65 43.12
N LYS A 780 10.45 33.10 44.32
CA LYS A 780 10.02 31.73 44.62
C LYS A 780 8.51 31.61 44.64
N GLY A 781 7.99 30.63 43.90
CA GLY A 781 6.58 30.30 43.80
C GLY A 781 6.05 29.43 44.93
N HIS A 782 4.82 28.97 44.75
CA HIS A 782 4.09 28.13 45.69
C HIS A 782 3.38 27.00 44.96
N VAL A 783 3.13 25.90 45.68
CA VAL A 783 2.16 24.89 45.27
C VAL A 783 1.07 24.76 46.32
N GLY A 784 -0.17 24.96 45.90
CA GLY A 784 -1.37 24.86 46.73
C GLY A 784 -2.07 23.53 46.51
N PHE A 785 -2.62 22.94 47.57
CA PHE A 785 -3.37 21.71 47.52
C PHE A 785 -4.80 21.92 47.98
N TYR A 786 -5.76 21.55 47.15
CA TYR A 786 -7.17 21.83 47.37
C TYR A 786 -8.01 20.57 47.18
N GLU A 787 -9.10 20.46 47.94
CA GLU A 787 -10.17 19.48 47.73
C GLU A 787 -11.28 20.15 46.93
N PHE A 788 -11.65 19.56 45.79
CA PHE A 788 -12.83 19.95 45.03
C PHE A 788 -14.04 19.21 45.59
N ARG A 789 -15.07 19.96 45.99
CA ARG A 789 -16.24 19.43 46.69
C ARG A 789 -17.48 19.41 45.79
N ASP A 790 -18.39 18.50 46.09
CA ASP A 790 -19.66 18.29 45.37
C ASP A 790 -20.54 19.54 45.19
N ASN A 791 -20.34 20.59 45.99
CA ASN A 791 -21.03 21.87 45.88
C ASN A 791 -20.29 22.88 44.97
N ASN A 792 -19.38 22.41 44.11
CA ASN A 792 -18.52 23.21 43.23
C ASN A 792 -17.71 24.27 43.98
N THR A 793 -17.09 23.87 45.10
CA THR A 793 -16.18 24.76 45.85
C THR A 793 -14.83 24.10 46.09
N LEU A 794 -13.78 24.91 46.09
CA LEU A 794 -12.45 24.50 46.51
C LEU A 794 -12.26 24.72 48.01
N LYS A 795 -11.62 23.75 48.66
CA LYS A 795 -11.17 23.86 50.04
C LYS A 795 -9.68 23.65 50.11
N GLU A 796 -8.94 24.72 50.39
CA GLU A 796 -7.51 24.65 50.65
C GLU A 796 -7.22 23.67 51.81
N LYS A 797 -6.27 22.78 51.57
CA LYS A 797 -5.71 21.87 52.57
C LYS A 797 -4.45 22.47 53.15
N PHE A 798 -3.54 22.89 52.28
CA PHE A 798 -2.31 23.59 52.63
C PHE A 798 -1.64 24.13 51.37
N THR A 799 -0.75 25.09 51.56
CA THR A 799 0.11 25.66 50.51
C THR A 799 1.56 25.63 50.99
N ASN A 800 2.50 25.27 50.13
CA ASN A 800 3.93 25.25 50.43
C ASN A 800 4.71 26.08 49.43
N ARG A 801 5.81 26.66 49.89
CA ARG A 801 6.76 27.38 49.05
C ARG A 801 7.67 26.40 48.30
N VAL A 802 7.91 26.68 47.02
CA VAL A 802 8.73 25.85 46.13
C VAL A 802 9.87 26.68 45.51
N GLY A 803 10.44 26.24 44.38
CA GLY A 803 11.51 26.93 43.66
C GLY A 803 11.05 28.20 42.96
N TYR A 804 11.89 28.74 42.10
CA TYR A 804 11.53 29.86 41.20
C TYR A 804 10.74 29.29 40.02
N LEU A 805 9.74 30.03 39.55
CA LEU A 805 8.89 29.68 38.40
C LEU A 805 8.49 28.19 38.37
N PRO A 806 7.57 27.75 39.25
CA PRO A 806 7.15 26.36 39.31
C PRO A 806 6.28 26.02 38.10
N ASP A 807 6.94 25.61 37.03
CA ASP A 807 6.35 25.46 35.71
C ASP A 807 5.39 24.26 35.64
N SER A 808 5.89 23.02 35.70
CA SER A 808 5.03 21.83 35.74
C SER A 808 4.80 21.21 37.13
N VAL A 809 3.59 20.67 37.36
CA VAL A 809 3.28 19.81 38.52
C VAL A 809 2.70 18.47 38.08
N ALA A 810 3.18 17.37 38.68
CA ALA A 810 2.63 16.02 38.48
C ALA A 810 2.21 15.38 39.81
N TRP A 811 1.11 14.65 39.78
CA TRP A 811 0.60 13.87 40.92
C TRP A 811 0.62 12.38 40.59
N SER A 812 1.30 11.58 41.41
CA SER A 812 1.39 10.13 41.20
C SER A 812 0.01 9.47 41.31
N GLU A 813 -0.28 8.48 40.46
CA GLU A 813 -1.56 7.76 40.43
C GLU A 813 -2.00 7.20 41.79
N ASN A 814 -1.06 6.72 42.61
CA ASN A 814 -1.36 6.17 43.93
C ASN A 814 -1.52 7.23 45.04
N GLY A 815 -1.50 8.52 44.67
CA GLY A 815 -1.64 9.66 45.55
C GLY A 815 -0.46 9.91 46.49
N ARG A 816 0.68 9.21 46.33
CA ARG A 816 1.79 9.27 47.29
C ARG A 816 2.79 10.38 47.08
N TYR A 817 2.90 10.87 45.85
CA TYR A 817 3.92 11.82 45.47
C TYR A 817 3.32 12.93 44.65
N VAL A 818 3.78 14.15 44.92
CA VAL A 818 3.59 15.31 44.05
C VAL A 818 4.95 15.88 43.75
N VAL A 819 5.25 16.10 42.48
CA VAL A 819 6.52 16.62 42.01
C VAL A 819 6.25 17.92 41.27
N VAL A 820 7.02 18.95 41.58
CA VAL A 820 6.94 20.26 40.93
C VAL A 820 8.29 20.53 40.31
N ALA A 821 8.33 20.67 38.98
CA ALA A 821 9.46 21.22 38.25
C ALA A 821 9.51 22.73 38.53
N ASN A 822 10.69 23.28 38.75
CA ASN A 822 10.85 24.70 39.08
C ASN A 822 11.98 25.18 38.20
N GLU A 823 11.59 25.76 37.08
CA GLU A 823 12.40 26.09 35.93
C GLU A 823 13.60 26.92 36.35
N GLY A 824 13.34 28.04 37.03
CA GLY A 824 14.41 28.95 37.40
C GLY A 824 14.96 29.72 36.21
N GLU A 825 14.11 29.98 35.21
CA GLU A 825 14.37 30.83 34.05
C GLU A 825 15.02 32.18 34.43
N PRO A 826 16.04 32.64 33.68
CA PRO A 826 16.57 33.98 33.82
C PRO A 826 15.50 35.04 33.46
N ASN A 827 15.69 36.25 33.97
CA ASN A 827 14.88 37.38 33.49
C ASN A 827 15.34 37.90 32.13
N ASP A 828 14.51 38.72 31.50
CA ASP A 828 14.71 39.31 30.16
C ASP A 828 15.97 40.20 30.03
N PHE A 829 16.69 40.46 31.14
CA PHE A 829 17.90 41.27 31.17
C PHE A 829 19.17 40.45 31.40
N TYR A 830 19.12 39.15 31.10
CA TYR A 830 20.25 38.24 31.29
C TYR A 830 21.51 38.73 30.56
N GLY A 831 22.66 38.61 31.25
CA GLY A 831 23.93 39.16 30.77
C GLY A 831 24.16 40.65 31.04
N SER A 832 23.19 41.37 31.62
CA SER A 832 23.33 42.78 32.01
C SER A 832 23.50 42.98 33.53
N ASP A 833 23.75 44.23 33.94
CA ASP A 833 23.83 44.62 35.36
C ASP A 833 22.51 44.43 36.16
N ASP A 834 21.35 44.37 35.48
CA ASP A 834 20.03 44.07 36.11
C ASP A 834 19.58 42.61 35.89
N GLY A 835 20.42 41.78 35.28
CA GLY A 835 20.15 40.38 35.05
C GLY A 835 20.00 39.59 36.35
N PHE A 836 19.02 38.70 36.39
CA PHE A 836 18.80 37.77 37.49
C PHE A 836 18.59 36.36 36.94
N ASP A 837 19.44 35.44 37.38
CA ASP A 837 19.49 34.03 36.96
C ASP A 837 19.26 33.17 38.22
N PRO A 838 18.03 32.68 38.45
CA PRO A 838 17.72 31.82 39.59
C PRO A 838 18.35 30.42 39.45
N GLU A 839 18.40 29.67 40.57
CA GLU A 839 18.75 28.24 40.49
C GLU A 839 17.49 27.41 40.19
N GLY A 840 17.51 26.64 39.11
CA GLY A 840 16.51 25.63 38.80
C GLY A 840 16.50 24.48 39.83
N SER A 841 15.33 23.90 40.06
CA SER A 841 15.16 22.87 41.10
C SER A 841 13.91 21.99 40.90
N ILE A 842 13.83 20.90 41.65
CA ILE A 842 12.58 20.12 41.79
C ILE A 842 12.05 20.23 43.21
N SER A 843 10.74 20.05 43.40
CA SER A 843 10.14 19.95 44.72
C SER A 843 9.32 18.68 44.81
N VAL A 844 9.73 17.75 45.67
CA VAL A 844 9.02 16.47 45.86
C VAL A 844 8.30 16.44 47.20
N PHE A 845 6.99 16.22 47.16
CA PHE A 845 6.12 16.08 48.32
C PHE A 845 5.74 14.61 48.48
N ARG A 846 5.93 14.07 49.69
CA ARG A 846 5.48 12.72 50.03
C ARG A 846 4.19 12.79 50.84
N LEU A 847 3.10 12.46 50.19
CA LEU A 847 1.76 12.37 50.74
C LEU A 847 1.55 10.88 51.09
N ASN A 848 1.25 10.47 52.32
CA ASN A 848 1.07 9.02 52.58
C ASN A 848 -0.37 8.57 52.26
N GLY A 849 -0.92 8.98 51.11
CA GLY A 849 -2.33 8.82 50.76
C GLY A 849 -3.29 9.63 51.65
N ASP A 850 -2.75 10.52 52.48
CA ASP A 850 -3.48 11.41 53.37
C ASP A 850 -2.94 12.82 53.16
N VAL A 851 -3.68 13.61 52.38
CA VAL A 851 -3.36 14.99 52.03
C VAL A 851 -3.28 15.88 53.29
N GLU A 852 -3.80 15.43 54.45
CA GLU A 852 -3.77 16.19 55.71
C GLU A 852 -2.54 15.91 56.60
N LYS A 853 -1.66 14.96 56.26
CA LYS A 853 -0.48 14.60 57.08
C LYS A 853 0.84 14.59 56.30
N LEU A 854 1.52 15.74 56.25
CA LEU A 854 2.77 15.91 55.50
C LEU A 854 4.06 15.82 56.33
N ASN A 855 5.10 15.31 55.68
CA ASN A 855 6.50 15.39 56.11
C ASN A 855 7.32 15.99 54.95
N ASN A 856 7.55 17.31 54.97
CA ASN A 856 8.20 18.02 53.87
C ASN A 856 9.68 17.64 53.75
N LYS A 857 10.10 17.17 52.57
CA LYS A 857 11.50 17.07 52.17
C LYS A 857 11.68 17.60 50.75
N HIS A 858 12.06 18.87 50.64
CA HIS A 858 12.50 19.47 49.38
C HIS A 858 13.88 18.91 48.97
N ARG A 859 14.09 18.74 47.67
CA ARG A 859 15.32 18.19 47.08
C ARG A 859 15.71 19.04 45.89
N ARG A 860 16.93 19.55 45.88
CA ARG A 860 17.42 20.44 44.84
C ARG A 860 18.48 19.74 44.01
N PHE A 861 18.72 20.24 42.80
CA PHE A 861 19.87 19.92 41.94
C PHE A 861 21.20 20.45 42.52
N ASN A 862 21.53 20.11 43.77
CA ASN A 862 22.71 20.68 44.42
C ASN A 862 23.98 19.84 44.16
N ASN A 863 25.13 20.52 44.03
CA ASN A 863 26.48 19.93 43.90
C ASN A 863 26.66 19.07 42.64
N LEU A 864 26.13 19.51 41.50
CA LEU A 864 26.37 18.87 40.21
C LEU A 864 27.79 19.18 39.70
N ASP A 865 28.35 18.24 38.96
CA ASP A 865 29.67 18.37 38.34
C ASP A 865 29.48 18.67 36.85
N ALA A 866 29.80 19.89 36.43
CA ALA A 866 29.68 20.34 35.04
C ALA A 866 30.40 19.41 34.06
N SER A 867 31.59 18.90 34.43
CA SER A 867 32.36 18.02 33.56
C SER A 867 31.67 16.67 33.35
N LYS A 868 30.92 16.20 34.36
CA LYS A 868 30.13 14.97 34.24
C LYS A 868 28.88 15.19 33.39
N LEU A 869 28.17 16.30 33.58
CA LEU A 869 26.99 16.65 32.79
C LEU A 869 27.32 16.73 31.30
N LEU A 870 28.39 17.46 30.95
CA LEU A 870 28.89 17.54 29.58
C LEU A 870 29.27 16.15 29.02
N ALA A 871 29.91 15.30 29.82
CA ALA A 871 30.26 13.94 29.40
C ALA A 871 29.03 13.02 29.21
N ASP A 872 27.95 13.28 29.93
CA ASP A 872 26.66 12.59 29.79
C ASP A 872 25.81 13.17 28.62
N GLY A 873 26.30 14.22 27.96
CA GLY A 873 25.73 14.85 26.76
C GLY A 873 24.81 16.04 27.05
N VAL A 874 24.76 16.52 28.29
CA VAL A 874 23.92 17.67 28.70
C VAL A 874 24.51 18.95 28.15
N ARG A 875 23.70 19.78 27.49
CA ARG A 875 24.08 21.11 27.01
C ARG A 875 24.13 22.09 28.18
N LEU A 876 25.19 22.91 28.23
CA LEU A 876 25.37 23.95 29.24
C LEU A 876 25.76 25.26 28.55
N SER A 877 24.81 26.15 28.28
CA SER A 877 24.98 27.31 27.40
C SER A 877 25.14 28.64 28.14
N GLY A 878 24.56 28.79 29.34
CA GLY A 878 24.50 30.05 30.08
C GLY A 878 25.85 30.57 30.58
N LEU A 879 25.88 31.87 30.89
CA LEU A 879 27.10 32.65 31.18
C LEU A 879 27.96 32.08 32.34
N ASN A 880 27.33 31.41 33.31
CA ASN A 880 27.99 30.83 34.49
C ASN A 880 27.77 29.32 34.64
N ALA A 881 27.30 28.65 33.59
CA ALA A 881 26.85 27.25 33.64
C ALA A 881 27.94 26.27 34.10
N THR A 882 29.19 26.53 33.75
CA THR A 882 30.33 25.67 34.15
C THR A 882 30.76 25.88 35.60
N GLU A 883 30.49 27.04 36.20
CA GLU A 883 30.82 27.35 37.60
C GLU A 883 29.73 26.86 38.55
N ASN A 884 28.45 27.00 38.16
CA ASN A 884 27.30 26.49 38.89
C ASN A 884 26.25 25.97 37.91
N PRO A 885 26.30 24.66 37.55
CA PRO A 885 25.33 24.08 36.60
C PRO A 885 23.88 24.22 37.03
N SER A 886 23.60 24.36 38.32
CA SER A 886 22.23 24.52 38.82
C SER A 886 21.60 25.88 38.50
N LEU A 887 22.39 26.86 38.05
CA LEU A 887 21.84 28.08 37.44
C LEU A 887 21.35 27.80 36.02
N ASP A 888 22.02 26.90 35.31
CA ASP A 888 21.77 26.63 33.90
C ASP A 888 20.74 25.53 33.65
N LEU A 889 20.54 24.63 34.62
CA LEU A 889 19.54 23.59 34.49
C LEU A 889 18.14 24.15 34.75
N GLU A 890 17.26 24.07 33.74
CA GLU A 890 15.89 24.59 33.75
C GLU A 890 14.84 23.46 33.68
N PRO A 891 14.31 23.00 34.84
CA PRO A 891 13.31 21.95 34.87
C PRO A 891 11.93 22.50 34.54
N GLU A 892 11.40 22.09 33.41
CA GLU A 892 10.16 22.60 32.81
C GLU A 892 9.00 21.62 33.07
N TYR A 893 8.99 20.47 32.39
CA TYR A 893 7.91 19.49 32.49
C TYR A 893 8.24 18.28 33.38
N VAL A 894 7.24 17.70 34.05
CA VAL A 894 7.39 16.49 34.86
C VAL A 894 6.31 15.44 34.60
N THR A 895 6.73 14.18 34.42
CA THR A 895 5.85 13.00 34.43
C THR A 895 6.32 11.99 35.47
N ILE A 896 5.39 11.21 36.03
CA ILE A 896 5.66 10.17 37.01
C ILE A 896 5.37 8.81 36.38
N SER A 897 6.38 7.94 36.35
CA SER A 897 6.25 6.56 35.85
C SER A 897 5.02 5.83 36.44
N PRO A 898 4.29 5.01 35.65
CA PRO A 898 3.10 4.31 36.14
C PRO A 898 3.35 3.38 37.34
N ASP A 899 4.58 2.87 37.51
CA ASP A 899 4.96 2.09 38.69
C ASP A 899 5.17 2.94 39.96
N ASN A 900 4.97 4.27 39.84
CA ASN A 900 5.12 5.31 40.86
C ASN A 900 6.53 5.35 41.49
N ARG A 901 7.57 4.91 40.77
CA ARG A 901 8.93 4.79 41.30
C ARG A 901 9.80 5.99 40.93
N TYR A 902 9.70 6.43 39.69
CA TYR A 902 10.52 7.50 39.14
C TYR A 902 9.67 8.68 38.70
N ALA A 903 10.19 9.89 38.88
CA ALA A 903 9.78 11.06 38.11
C ALA A 903 10.84 11.32 37.03
N PHE A 904 10.38 11.62 35.83
CA PHE A 904 11.20 12.15 34.75
C PHE A 904 10.92 13.64 34.66
N VAL A 905 11.95 14.44 34.42
CA VAL A 905 11.85 15.91 34.34
C VAL A 905 12.59 16.38 33.09
N THR A 906 11.93 17.11 32.19
CA THR A 906 12.58 17.71 31.02
C THR A 906 13.48 18.84 31.49
N LEU A 907 14.54 19.07 30.70
CA LEU A 907 15.50 20.15 30.85
C LEU A 907 15.76 20.64 29.43
N GLN A 908 14.77 21.32 28.87
CA GLN A 908 14.61 21.51 27.43
C GLN A 908 15.78 22.28 26.83
N GLU A 909 16.14 23.41 27.41
CA GLU A 909 17.24 24.30 27.03
C GLU A 909 18.60 23.59 27.14
N ASN A 910 18.68 22.62 28.06
CA ASN A 910 19.86 21.78 28.27
C ASN A 910 19.87 20.53 27.38
N ASN A 911 18.88 20.35 26.51
CA ASN A 911 18.71 19.17 25.66
C ASN A 911 18.86 17.88 26.49
N ALA A 912 18.17 17.80 27.63
CA ALA A 912 18.40 16.76 28.63
C ALA A 912 17.12 16.30 29.33
N VAL A 913 17.20 15.12 29.97
CA VAL A 913 16.18 14.62 30.90
C VAL A 913 16.82 14.21 32.22
N ALA A 914 16.19 14.61 33.33
CA ALA A 914 16.54 14.16 34.66
C ALA A 914 15.62 13.01 35.11
N LYS A 915 16.22 11.99 35.73
CA LYS A 915 15.49 10.88 36.37
C LYS A 915 15.64 10.97 37.88
N VAL A 916 14.52 10.99 38.59
CA VAL A 916 14.46 11.16 40.05
C VAL A 916 13.82 9.94 40.70
N ASP A 917 14.49 9.29 41.65
CA ASP A 917 13.90 8.21 42.44
C ASP A 917 13.00 8.78 43.54
N LEU A 918 11.69 8.53 43.48
CA LEU A 918 10.72 9.09 44.42
C LEU A 918 10.79 8.48 45.82
N LYS A 919 11.49 7.35 45.98
CA LYS A 919 11.66 6.71 47.29
C LYS A 919 12.87 7.27 48.03
N SER A 920 14.02 7.39 47.37
CA SER A 920 15.23 7.99 47.98
C SER A 920 15.23 9.51 47.92
N LEU A 921 14.47 10.06 46.96
CA LEU A 921 14.42 11.46 46.57
C LEU A 921 15.78 11.95 46.02
N ASP A 922 16.46 11.10 45.27
CA ASP A 922 17.75 11.43 44.65
C ASP A 922 17.59 11.56 43.13
N VAL A 923 18.32 12.51 42.55
CA VAL A 923 18.53 12.58 41.10
C VAL A 923 19.46 11.43 40.74
N VAL A 924 18.93 10.46 40.00
CA VAL A 924 19.62 9.23 39.60
C VAL A 924 20.55 9.49 38.42
N SER A 925 20.07 10.25 37.44
CA SER A 925 20.81 10.61 36.24
C SER A 925 20.26 11.91 35.66
N ILE A 926 21.12 12.64 34.97
CA ILE A 926 20.76 13.71 34.04
C ILE A 926 21.46 13.32 32.74
N LYS A 927 20.68 13.12 31.67
CA LYS A 927 21.17 12.54 30.42
C LYS A 927 20.83 13.45 29.27
N GLY A 928 21.84 13.78 28.45
CA GLY A 928 21.61 14.50 27.19
C GLY A 928 20.84 13.66 26.19
N LEU A 929 19.92 14.29 25.46
CA LEU A 929 19.00 13.64 24.54
C LEU A 929 19.58 13.52 23.12
N GLY A 930 20.63 14.30 22.81
CA GLY A 930 21.40 14.23 21.57
C GLY A 930 20.79 15.09 20.46
N SER A 931 21.11 14.75 19.22
CA SER A 931 20.59 15.45 18.03
C SER A 931 20.01 14.46 17.02
N LYS A 932 19.06 14.94 16.23
CA LYS A 932 18.59 14.32 14.99
C LYS A 932 19.51 14.77 13.85
N ASN A 933 19.87 13.83 12.98
CA ASN A 933 20.47 14.15 11.68
C ASN A 933 19.38 14.11 10.62
N TRP A 934 19.28 15.15 9.80
CA TRP A 934 18.29 15.25 8.72
C TRP A 934 18.69 14.53 7.42
N ASP A 935 19.89 13.93 7.35
CA ASP A 935 20.31 13.10 6.23
C ASP A 935 19.29 12.00 5.88
N GLY A 936 18.74 12.06 4.66
CA GLY A 936 17.75 11.10 4.15
C GLY A 936 16.32 11.34 4.61
N LEU A 937 16.06 12.47 5.27
CA LEU A 937 14.73 13.02 5.54
C LEU A 937 14.54 14.31 4.71
N SER A 938 13.28 14.68 4.47
CA SER A 938 12.96 15.95 3.81
C SER A 938 12.46 16.95 4.84
N VAL A 939 12.86 18.21 4.69
CA VAL A 939 12.50 19.27 5.63
C VAL A 939 12.41 20.60 4.91
N ASP A 940 11.43 21.39 5.34
CA ASP A 940 11.24 22.75 4.87
C ASP A 940 11.91 23.70 5.87
N THR A 941 12.83 24.52 5.34
CA THR A 941 13.68 25.45 6.09
C THR A 941 13.52 26.90 5.64
N SER A 942 12.56 27.20 4.76
CA SER A 942 12.39 28.53 4.15
C SER A 942 10.93 28.95 4.12
N ASP A 943 10.60 30.11 4.69
CA ASP A 943 9.25 30.70 4.65
C ASP A 943 8.98 31.57 3.40
N LYS A 944 9.86 31.48 2.38
CA LYS A 944 9.88 32.38 1.21
C LYS A 944 9.52 31.73 -0.11
N ASP A 945 9.21 30.44 -0.13
CA ASP A 945 8.93 29.66 -1.34
C ASP A 945 7.45 29.32 -1.53
N GLY A 946 6.59 29.65 -0.56
CA GLY A 946 5.15 29.78 -0.75
C GLY A 946 4.36 28.53 -0.41
N GLY A 947 4.51 28.03 0.81
CA GLY A 947 3.88 26.84 1.37
C GLY A 947 4.91 25.78 1.73
N TYR A 948 4.46 24.63 2.22
CA TYR A 948 5.35 23.50 2.54
C TYR A 948 6.13 23.01 1.29
N GLN A 949 7.43 23.30 1.24
CA GLN A 949 8.36 22.94 0.17
C GLN A 949 9.58 22.18 0.73
N PRO A 950 9.38 20.96 1.28
CA PRO A 950 10.44 20.25 1.94
C PRO A 950 11.49 19.77 0.92
N GLY A 951 12.77 19.78 1.32
CA GLY A 951 13.83 19.18 0.50
C GLY A 951 14.98 18.65 1.33
N ASP A 952 15.95 18.04 0.65
CA ASP A 952 17.18 17.57 1.28
C ASP A 952 17.97 18.76 1.84
N ARG A 953 18.29 18.71 3.14
CA ARG A 953 19.09 19.71 3.85
C ARG A 953 20.09 19.02 4.78
N ASP A 954 21.33 19.51 4.79
CA ASP A 954 22.42 18.98 5.62
C ASP A 954 22.56 19.81 6.90
N PHE A 955 21.90 19.34 7.97
CA PHE A 955 22.02 19.88 9.32
C PHE A 955 21.55 18.90 10.39
N ASN A 956 21.83 19.25 11.65
CA ASN A 956 21.32 18.56 12.82
C ASN A 956 20.28 19.42 13.54
N SER A 957 19.41 18.79 14.32
CA SER A 957 18.51 19.47 15.25
C SER A 957 18.54 18.83 16.63
N LEU A 958 18.35 19.59 17.70
CA LEU A 958 18.39 19.04 19.06
C LEU A 958 17.05 18.44 19.47
N TYR A 959 17.08 17.33 20.23
CA TYR A 959 15.89 16.78 20.86
C TYR A 959 15.57 17.56 22.14
N MET A 960 14.84 18.66 22.00
CA MET A 960 14.53 19.59 23.09
C MET A 960 13.05 19.48 23.42
N PRO A 961 12.67 18.69 24.44
CA PRO A 961 11.27 18.43 24.70
C PRO A 961 10.65 19.35 25.74
N ASP A 962 9.51 19.92 25.37
CA ASP A 962 8.63 20.63 26.28
C ASP A 962 7.79 19.61 27.06
N GLY A 963 6.71 19.12 26.45
CA GLY A 963 5.86 18.10 27.01
C GLY A 963 6.46 16.69 26.98
N MET A 964 6.09 15.88 27.97
CA MET A 964 6.34 14.43 27.95
C MET A 964 5.33 13.64 28.75
N ASP A 965 5.21 12.36 28.42
CA ASP A 965 4.48 11.40 29.24
C ASP A 965 5.19 10.04 29.30
N SER A 966 4.87 9.22 30.30
CA SER A 966 5.52 7.94 30.55
C SER A 966 4.53 6.80 30.69
N PHE A 967 4.87 5.66 30.08
CA PHE A 967 4.00 4.49 30.04
C PHE A 967 4.79 3.20 30.23
N ILE A 968 4.07 2.10 30.45
CA ILE A 968 4.63 0.75 30.41
C ILE A 968 4.21 0.11 29.08
N ALA A 969 5.18 -0.20 28.22
CA ALA A 969 4.90 -0.82 26.92
C ALA A 969 4.54 -2.30 27.06
N GLY A 970 4.16 -2.96 25.96
CA GLY A 970 3.80 -4.38 25.93
C GLY A 970 4.90 -5.33 26.41
N ASP A 971 6.15 -4.89 26.42
CA ASP A 971 7.30 -5.65 26.95
C ASP A 971 7.47 -5.54 28.48
N GLY A 972 6.62 -4.75 29.15
CA GLY A 972 6.62 -4.53 30.59
C GLY A 972 7.69 -3.54 31.09
N LYS A 973 8.38 -2.81 30.21
CA LYS A 973 9.34 -1.77 30.60
C LYS A 973 8.72 -0.37 30.55
N THR A 974 9.28 0.54 31.34
CA THR A 974 8.92 1.96 31.32
C THR A 974 9.62 2.67 30.17
N TYR A 975 8.84 3.43 29.42
CA TYR A 975 9.29 4.33 28.37
C TYR A 975 8.76 5.74 28.64
N VAL A 976 9.39 6.72 28.03
CA VAL A 976 8.99 8.13 28.06
C VAL A 976 8.86 8.60 26.62
N LEU A 977 7.75 9.23 26.28
CA LEU A 977 7.53 9.88 25.00
C LEU A 977 7.68 11.38 25.20
N MET A 978 8.40 12.04 24.32
CA MET A 978 8.84 13.43 24.46
C MET A 978 8.49 14.23 23.21
N ALA A 979 7.88 15.39 23.40
CA ALA A 979 7.42 16.31 22.36
C ALA A 979 8.55 17.30 22.06
N ASN A 980 9.36 17.08 21.00
CA ASN A 980 10.60 17.84 20.78
C ASN A 980 10.32 19.17 20.05
N GLU A 981 9.68 20.10 20.76
CA GLU A 981 9.26 21.43 20.33
C GLU A 981 10.46 22.38 20.16
N GLY A 982 11.01 22.87 21.28
CA GLY A 982 12.41 23.24 21.47
C GLY A 982 12.74 24.72 21.38
N ASP A 983 12.78 25.38 22.52
CA ASP A 983 13.06 26.78 22.78
C ASP A 983 14.48 27.09 23.30
N GLY A 984 14.83 28.38 23.25
CA GLY A 984 16.07 28.93 23.77
C GLY A 984 15.97 29.35 25.23
N ARG A 985 17.12 29.43 25.90
CA ARG A 985 17.21 29.87 27.31
C ARG A 985 16.80 31.33 27.51
N VAL A 986 17.08 32.17 26.52
CA VAL A 986 16.64 33.56 26.49
C VAL A 986 16.04 33.78 25.12
N ARG A 987 14.72 34.00 25.10
CA ARG A 987 13.91 34.25 23.91
C ARG A 987 14.14 35.68 23.39
N PRO A 988 14.80 35.87 22.24
CA PRO A 988 15.03 37.20 21.66
C PRO A 988 13.72 37.87 21.20
N ASP A 989 12.69 37.07 20.95
CA ASP A 989 11.34 37.44 20.51
C ASP A 989 10.43 37.93 21.65
N ASP A 990 10.82 37.76 22.93
CA ASP A 990 10.13 38.34 24.10
C ASP A 990 10.39 39.86 24.26
N VAL A 991 10.63 40.55 23.14
CA VAL A 991 10.80 42.00 23.13
C VAL A 991 9.51 42.73 23.44
N ASN A 992 9.64 43.93 23.98
CA ASN A 992 8.49 44.79 24.25
C ASN A 992 8.12 45.70 23.08
N PHE A 993 8.88 45.65 21.97
CA PHE A 993 8.58 46.36 20.74
C PHE A 993 9.25 45.70 19.53
N GLU A 994 8.45 45.28 18.56
CA GLU A 994 8.89 44.92 17.21
C GLU A 994 8.49 46.04 16.24
N ALA A 995 9.39 46.43 15.34
CA ALA A 995 9.14 47.51 14.40
C ALA A 995 8.20 47.06 13.27
N PRO A 996 6.98 47.63 13.14
CA PRO A 996 6.00 47.19 12.14
C PRO A 996 6.29 47.64 10.70
N GLU A 997 7.21 48.59 10.52
CA GLU A 997 7.64 49.11 9.22
C GLU A 997 9.00 49.81 9.37
N ASP A 998 9.75 49.90 8.28
CA ASP A 998 10.97 50.70 8.21
C ASP A 998 10.73 52.15 8.64
N GLY A 999 11.49 52.63 9.62
CA GLY A 999 11.43 54.05 9.97
C GLY A 999 12.14 54.45 11.24
N THR A 1000 11.96 55.74 11.55
CA THR A 1000 12.43 56.33 12.81
C THR A 1000 11.34 56.24 13.85
N TYR A 1001 11.64 55.64 14.99
CA TYR A 1001 10.76 55.56 16.14
C TYR A 1001 11.27 56.43 17.28
N SER A 1002 10.37 56.90 18.13
CA SER A 1002 10.71 57.53 19.41
C SER A 1002 9.88 56.97 20.54
N PHE A 1003 10.44 56.96 21.73
CA PHE A 1003 9.77 56.44 22.92
C PHE A 1003 9.86 57.42 24.08
N GLY A 1004 8.93 57.28 25.01
CA GLY A 1004 8.97 58.03 26.26
C GLY A 1004 7.83 57.73 27.19
N SER A 1005 7.85 58.41 28.35
CA SER A 1005 6.82 58.26 29.37
C SER A 1005 5.68 59.28 29.23
N ASN A 1006 5.72 60.11 28.19
CA ASN A 1006 4.63 61.01 27.83
C ASN A 1006 3.62 60.30 26.94
N ASP A 1007 2.34 60.36 27.29
CA ASP A 1007 1.25 60.09 26.36
C ASP A 1007 1.02 61.34 25.51
N ALA A 1008 1.45 61.29 24.25
CA ALA A 1008 1.25 62.32 23.24
C ALA A 1008 0.06 62.02 22.31
N GLY A 1009 -0.63 60.89 22.52
CA GLY A 1009 -1.64 60.33 21.62
C GLY A 1009 -1.04 59.70 20.36
N ASN A 1010 -1.72 58.68 19.81
CA ASN A 1010 -1.30 57.91 18.63
C ASN A 1010 0.06 57.18 18.82
N ALA A 1011 0.28 56.61 20.00
CA ALA A 1011 1.37 55.65 20.17
C ALA A 1011 1.16 54.43 19.26
N THR A 1012 2.23 53.95 18.65
CA THR A 1012 2.26 52.69 17.90
C THR A 1012 2.11 51.52 18.87
N GLU A 1013 2.78 51.60 20.03
CA GLU A 1013 2.78 50.55 21.06
C GLU A 1013 2.84 51.16 22.48
N GLN A 1014 2.31 50.46 23.48
CA GLN A 1014 2.42 50.88 24.89
C GLN A 1014 2.62 49.68 25.84
N PHE A 1015 3.56 49.79 26.76
CA PHE A 1015 3.84 48.73 27.74
C PHE A 1015 4.40 49.29 29.04
N LYS A 1016 4.56 48.41 30.04
CA LYS A 1016 5.22 48.73 31.30
C LYS A 1016 6.70 48.47 31.17
N ASP A 1017 7.50 49.48 31.51
CA ASP A 1017 8.94 49.32 31.70
C ASP A 1017 9.19 48.21 32.74
N PRO A 1018 9.84 47.09 32.37
CA PRO A 1018 10.01 45.94 33.26
C PRO A 1018 10.88 46.27 34.48
N LEU A 1019 11.76 47.27 34.38
CA LEU A 1019 12.68 47.66 35.44
C LEU A 1019 12.06 48.68 36.40
N THR A 1020 11.21 49.57 35.89
CA THR A 1020 10.70 50.72 36.67
C THR A 1020 9.19 50.69 36.93
N GLY A 1021 8.42 49.89 36.18
CA GLY A 1021 6.96 49.86 36.19
C GLY A 1021 6.29 51.10 35.59
N GLN A 1022 7.07 52.03 35.03
CA GLN A 1022 6.55 53.21 34.34
C GLN A 1022 5.95 52.81 32.99
N THR A 1023 4.85 53.43 32.56
CA THR A 1023 4.34 53.20 31.20
C THR A 1023 5.24 53.89 30.18
N ILE A 1024 5.67 53.14 29.16
CA ILE A 1024 6.38 53.61 27.98
C ILE A 1024 5.38 53.64 26.81
N TYR A 1025 5.47 54.70 26.00
CA TYR A 1025 4.75 54.85 24.75
C TYR A 1025 5.78 54.94 23.62
N VAL A 1026 5.59 54.15 22.56
CA VAL A 1026 6.41 54.16 21.35
C VAL A 1026 5.64 54.86 20.23
N TYR A 1027 6.30 55.65 19.41
CA TYR A 1027 5.71 56.45 18.34
C TYR A 1027 6.51 56.28 17.05
N SER A 1028 5.83 56.21 15.92
CA SER A 1028 6.43 56.50 14.62
C SER A 1028 6.75 58.02 14.53
N GLY A 1029 8.01 58.37 14.27
CA GLY A 1029 8.53 59.74 14.26
C GLY A 1029 9.02 60.24 15.62
N ASP A 1030 9.09 61.58 15.80
CA ASP A 1030 9.71 62.26 16.96
C ASP A 1030 8.64 62.86 17.92
N ALA A 1031 7.92 62.00 18.64
CA ALA A 1031 6.88 62.38 19.61
C ALA A 1031 7.17 61.90 21.04
N GLY A 1032 8.05 60.90 21.20
CA GLY A 1032 8.57 60.44 22.48
C GLY A 1032 9.51 61.45 23.12
N ASN A 1033 9.45 61.60 24.45
CA ASN A 1033 10.27 62.56 25.18
C ASN A 1033 11.58 62.00 25.75
N THR A 1034 11.89 60.73 25.51
CA THR A 1034 13.04 60.03 26.14
C THR A 1034 14.15 59.75 25.14
N GLY A 1035 13.84 59.17 23.98
CA GLY A 1035 14.82 58.87 22.94
C GLY A 1035 14.19 58.50 21.60
N SER A 1036 15.02 58.37 20.58
CA SER A 1036 14.64 57.93 19.23
C SER A 1036 15.66 56.93 18.69
N PHE A 1037 15.20 56.02 17.83
CA PHE A 1037 16.00 54.98 17.19
C PHE A 1037 15.49 54.74 15.75
N GLU A 1038 16.33 54.16 14.90
CA GLU A 1038 15.94 53.69 13.57
C GLU A 1038 15.74 52.18 13.63
N ALA A 1039 14.78 51.66 12.89
CA ALA A 1039 14.48 50.24 12.81
C ALA A 1039 14.02 49.88 11.39
N GLU A 1040 14.38 48.70 10.93
CA GLU A 1040 13.79 48.03 9.76
C GLU A 1040 12.55 47.21 10.20
N GLU A 1041 11.66 46.90 9.26
CA GLU A 1041 10.48 46.05 9.51
C GLU A 1041 10.93 44.68 10.08
N GLY A 1042 10.39 44.32 11.25
CA GLY A 1042 10.73 43.10 11.97
C GLY A 1042 11.93 43.20 12.91
N ASP A 1043 12.57 44.37 13.04
CA ASP A 1043 13.60 44.55 14.07
C ASP A 1043 12.97 44.52 15.48
N GLU A 1044 13.55 43.72 16.36
CA GLU A 1044 13.09 43.46 17.72
C GLU A 1044 13.89 44.28 18.75
N PHE A 1045 13.19 44.99 19.66
CA PHE A 1045 13.82 45.87 20.66
C PHE A 1045 13.30 45.69 22.08
N PHE A 1046 14.23 45.61 23.03
CA PHE A 1046 13.96 45.88 24.44
C PHE A 1046 14.08 47.37 24.74
N ILE A 1047 12.94 48.02 24.93
CA ILE A 1047 12.87 49.45 25.28
C ILE A 1047 12.65 49.62 26.77
N THR A 1048 13.59 50.29 27.45
CA THR A 1048 13.43 50.69 28.86
C THR A 1048 13.85 52.13 29.09
N THR A 1049 13.41 52.73 30.20
CA THR A 1049 13.87 54.08 30.57
C THR A 1049 15.34 54.12 31.01
N LYS A 1050 15.91 52.98 31.41
CA LYS A 1050 17.33 52.87 31.83
C LYS A 1050 18.26 52.66 30.65
N TYR A 1051 17.91 51.74 29.76
CA TYR A 1051 18.76 51.27 28.68
C TYR A 1051 18.45 51.92 27.31
N GLY A 1052 17.30 52.58 27.19
CA GLY A 1052 16.81 53.07 25.90
C GLY A 1052 16.20 51.93 25.08
N ALA A 1053 16.10 52.12 23.75
CA ALA A 1053 15.78 51.05 22.83
C ALA A 1053 17.08 50.30 22.47
N ILE A 1054 17.16 49.04 22.89
CA ILE A 1054 18.28 48.14 22.64
C ILE A 1054 17.77 47.00 21.78
N ALA A 1055 18.49 46.64 20.72
CA ALA A 1055 18.14 45.49 19.90
C ALA A 1055 18.26 44.19 20.73
N ASP A 1056 17.43 43.20 20.44
CA ASP A 1056 17.47 41.87 21.07
C ASP A 1056 18.90 41.28 21.09
N ASP A 1057 19.66 41.45 20.00
CA ASP A 1057 21.00 40.90 19.79
C ASP A 1057 22.12 41.54 20.62
N ASP A 1058 21.83 42.64 21.32
CA ASP A 1058 22.75 43.29 22.26
C ASP A 1058 22.72 42.66 23.68
N PHE A 1059 21.72 41.81 23.97
CA PHE A 1059 21.67 40.98 25.19
C PHE A 1059 22.17 39.55 24.93
N TYR A 1060 22.34 38.76 25.99
CA TYR A 1060 22.71 37.35 25.79
C TYR A 1060 21.52 36.61 25.16
N SER A 1061 21.78 35.95 24.02
CA SER A 1061 20.90 34.96 23.44
C SER A 1061 21.72 33.72 23.09
N ASP A 1062 21.14 32.53 23.30
CA ASP A 1062 21.71 31.29 22.82
C ASP A 1062 21.18 30.88 21.44
N GLU A 1063 20.33 31.72 20.84
CA GLU A 1063 19.81 31.63 19.48
C GLU A 1063 20.62 32.49 18.49
N LYS A 1064 20.76 31.98 17.27
CA LYS A 1064 21.33 32.72 16.13
C LYS A 1064 20.76 32.22 14.81
N ARG A 1065 20.40 33.16 13.93
CA ARG A 1065 19.98 32.83 12.56
C ARG A 1065 21.16 32.28 11.74
N ALA A 1066 20.93 31.25 10.93
CA ALA A 1066 21.96 30.54 10.16
C ALA A 1066 22.83 31.47 9.28
N GLY A 1067 22.25 32.49 8.66
CA GLY A 1067 22.92 33.48 7.82
C GLY A 1067 23.84 34.44 8.58
N LYS A 1068 23.71 34.55 9.91
CA LYS A 1068 24.58 35.36 10.77
C LYS A 1068 25.79 34.57 11.29
N LEU A 1069 25.93 33.27 10.97
CA LEU A 1069 27.03 32.43 11.47
C LEU A 1069 28.40 32.83 10.88
N ASP A 1070 29.45 32.82 11.72
CA ASP A 1070 30.80 33.23 11.33
C ASP A 1070 31.60 32.06 10.73
N GLY A 1071 31.86 32.06 9.41
CA GLY A 1071 32.72 31.07 8.75
C GLY A 1071 32.34 30.81 7.28
N PRO A 1072 33.18 30.11 6.48
CA PRO A 1072 32.80 29.69 5.14
C PRO A 1072 31.86 28.48 5.22
N LEU A 1073 30.55 28.72 5.29
CA LEU A 1073 29.52 27.69 5.19
C LEU A 1073 29.07 27.60 3.73
N ASP A 1074 29.62 26.66 2.97
CA ASP A 1074 29.08 26.27 1.66
C ASP A 1074 27.88 25.33 1.87
N ASN A 1075 26.87 25.82 2.61
CA ASN A 1075 25.67 25.11 2.99
C ASN A 1075 24.45 25.83 2.40
N LEU A 1076 23.50 25.08 1.82
CA LEU A 1076 22.28 25.60 1.24
C LEU A 1076 21.43 26.37 2.27
N ILE A 1077 21.45 25.95 3.54
CA ILE A 1077 20.77 26.64 4.64
C ILE A 1077 21.35 28.05 4.87
N VAL A 1078 22.60 28.32 4.48
CA VAL A 1078 23.22 29.64 4.70
C VAL A 1078 23.20 30.49 3.44
N SER A 1079 23.29 29.86 2.28
CA SER A 1079 23.55 30.51 0.99
C SER A 1079 22.37 30.48 0.02
N GLY A 1080 21.30 29.73 0.33
CA GLY A 1080 20.06 29.66 -0.43
C GLY A 1080 19.18 30.91 -0.26
N ASP A 1081 18.25 31.10 -1.19
CA ASP A 1081 17.26 32.17 -1.13
C ASP A 1081 16.22 31.83 -0.05
N GLY A 1082 16.02 32.70 0.95
CA GLY A 1082 15.13 32.45 2.11
C GLY A 1082 15.72 31.61 3.25
N GLU A 1083 16.71 30.76 2.95
CA GLU A 1083 17.26 29.72 3.84
C GLU A 1083 18.12 30.23 5.02
N GLY A 1084 18.78 31.38 4.86
CA GLY A 1084 19.66 31.97 5.89
C GLY A 1084 18.97 32.37 7.19
N ARG A 1085 17.67 32.10 7.34
CA ARG A 1085 16.87 32.48 8.49
C ARG A 1085 16.60 31.32 9.46
N LEU A 1086 17.04 30.10 9.17
CA LEU A 1086 16.84 28.97 10.10
C LEU A 1086 17.32 29.32 11.52
N LYS A 1087 16.48 29.09 12.56
CA LYS A 1087 16.87 29.25 13.98
C LYS A 1087 17.89 28.18 14.40
N THR A 1088 19.06 28.60 14.84
CA THR A 1088 20.17 27.71 15.23
C THR A 1088 20.75 28.06 16.59
N ILE A 1089 21.41 27.10 17.23
CA ILE A 1089 22.07 27.31 18.53
C ILE A 1089 23.46 27.94 18.41
N THR A 1090 23.82 28.85 19.30
CA THR A 1090 25.11 29.56 19.22
C THR A 1090 26.34 28.70 19.54
N ASP A 1091 26.19 27.63 20.34
CA ASP A 1091 27.31 26.94 21.00
C ASP A 1091 27.78 25.63 20.32
N GLN A 1092 27.02 25.07 19.38
CA GLN A 1092 27.37 23.80 18.70
C GLN A 1092 27.44 23.90 17.17
N ASN A 1093 27.30 25.10 16.61
CA ASN A 1093 27.55 25.34 15.20
C ASN A 1093 29.06 25.25 14.88
N THR A 1094 29.41 24.61 13.76
CA THR A 1094 30.79 24.50 13.25
C THR A 1094 30.84 24.91 11.78
N ALA A 1095 32.05 25.04 11.21
CA ALA A 1095 32.21 25.36 9.79
C ALA A 1095 31.65 24.29 8.83
N ASP A 1096 31.39 23.08 9.32
CA ASP A 1096 30.93 21.94 8.51
C ASP A 1096 29.56 21.40 8.96
N SER A 1097 28.93 21.98 9.99
CA SER A 1097 27.66 21.48 10.54
C SER A 1097 26.88 22.58 11.24
N ILE A 1098 25.59 22.67 10.90
CA ILE A 1098 24.60 23.54 11.53
C ILE A 1098 23.78 22.72 12.51
N THR A 1099 23.43 23.30 13.66
CA THR A 1099 22.56 22.69 14.67
C THR A 1099 21.38 23.61 14.96
N ALA A 1100 20.18 23.19 14.57
CA ALA A 1100 18.92 23.90 14.77
C ALA A 1100 18.29 23.62 16.14
N PHE A 1101 17.44 24.55 16.58
CA PHE A 1101 16.51 24.32 17.68
C PHE A 1101 15.39 23.35 17.26
N GLY A 1102 14.83 22.66 18.25
CA GLY A 1102 13.64 21.84 18.07
C GLY A 1102 13.86 20.56 17.28
N GLY A 1103 13.26 19.47 17.75
CA GLY A 1103 13.33 18.22 17.01
C GLY A 1103 12.40 18.25 15.81
N ARG A 1104 11.32 19.03 15.78
CA ARG A 1104 10.20 18.90 14.82
C ARG A 1104 9.55 17.51 14.80
N SER A 1105 9.72 16.77 15.89
CA SER A 1105 9.33 15.37 16.01
C SER A 1105 8.96 15.05 17.45
N PHE A 1106 8.31 13.91 17.66
CA PHE A 1106 8.28 13.30 18.98
C PHE A 1106 9.25 12.11 19.03
N SER A 1107 9.82 11.85 20.21
CA SER A 1107 10.75 10.75 20.43
C SER A 1107 10.27 9.79 21.52
N ILE A 1108 10.47 8.48 21.31
CA ILE A 1108 10.28 7.45 22.33
C ILE A 1108 11.63 7.09 22.91
N ARG A 1109 11.73 7.12 24.24
CA ARG A 1109 12.96 6.86 24.97
C ARG A 1109 12.79 5.81 26.05
N ASP A 1110 13.85 5.04 26.29
CA ASP A 1110 13.88 4.13 27.43
C ASP A 1110 13.97 4.91 28.76
N ALA A 1111 13.74 4.21 29.88
CA ALA A 1111 13.82 4.82 31.21
C ALA A 1111 15.21 5.38 31.59
N ASN A 1112 16.24 5.28 30.75
CA ASN A 1112 17.56 5.89 30.96
C ASN A 1112 17.80 7.11 30.06
N GLY A 1113 16.83 7.49 29.22
CA GLY A 1113 16.93 8.60 28.27
C GLY A 1113 17.54 8.22 26.92
N ASN A 1114 17.76 6.92 26.64
CA ASN A 1114 18.25 6.50 25.33
C ASN A 1114 17.12 6.53 24.30
N LEU A 1115 17.41 7.05 23.11
CA LEU A 1115 16.48 7.05 21.97
C LEU A 1115 16.16 5.61 21.54
N VAL A 1116 14.87 5.32 21.37
CA VAL A 1116 14.34 4.05 20.86
C VAL A 1116 13.81 4.25 19.45
N TRP A 1117 13.02 5.32 19.25
CA TRP A 1117 12.41 5.67 17.98
C TRP A 1117 12.14 7.19 17.91
N ASP A 1118 12.17 7.75 16.70
CA ASP A 1118 11.88 9.16 16.41
C ASP A 1118 10.92 9.25 15.21
N SER A 1119 9.99 10.21 15.23
CA SER A 1119 9.03 10.39 14.14
C SER A 1119 9.59 11.00 12.86
N GLY A 1120 10.87 11.40 12.84
CA GLY A 1120 11.52 11.98 11.67
C GLY A 1120 10.85 13.29 11.25
N ASP A 1121 10.41 13.34 10.00
CA ASP A 1121 9.71 14.42 9.31
C ASP A 1121 8.18 14.20 9.24
N GLN A 1122 7.63 13.19 9.94
CA GLN A 1122 6.24 12.80 9.78
C GLN A 1122 5.24 13.88 10.21
N LEU A 1123 5.54 14.67 11.26
CA LEU A 1123 4.58 15.63 11.80
C LEU A 1123 4.35 16.81 10.83
N ASP A 1124 5.43 17.36 10.25
CA ASP A 1124 5.37 18.39 9.20
C ASP A 1124 4.57 17.89 7.99
N ARG A 1125 4.86 16.65 7.52
CA ARG A 1125 4.12 16.02 6.42
C ARG A 1125 2.64 15.81 6.73
N ILE A 1126 2.31 15.38 7.94
CA ILE A 1126 0.92 15.23 8.37
C ILE A 1126 0.23 16.59 8.37
N ALA A 1127 0.83 17.64 8.93
CA ALA A 1127 0.22 18.98 8.88
C ALA A 1127 0.01 19.46 7.43
N ALA A 1128 0.97 19.20 6.54
CA ALA A 1128 0.87 19.56 5.13
C ALA A 1128 -0.21 18.76 4.38
N ASP A 1129 -0.32 17.45 4.63
CA ASP A 1129 -1.37 16.57 4.08
C ASP A 1129 -2.79 17.08 4.44
N TYR A 1130 -2.94 17.71 5.61
CA TYR A 1130 -4.18 18.33 6.04
C TYR A 1130 -4.32 19.81 5.63
N THR A 1131 -3.37 20.36 4.87
CA THR A 1131 -3.29 21.79 4.49
C THR A 1131 -3.24 22.75 5.68
N LEU A 1132 -2.67 22.28 6.80
CA LEU A 1132 -2.59 23.02 8.06
C LEU A 1132 -1.16 23.39 8.46
N TYR A 1133 -0.15 23.03 7.66
CA TYR A 1133 1.23 23.46 7.88
C TYR A 1133 1.37 24.98 7.72
N ASP A 1134 2.01 25.62 8.70
CA ASP A 1134 2.30 27.06 8.67
C ASP A 1134 3.70 27.29 8.08
N ASP A 1135 3.73 27.75 6.83
CA ASP A 1135 4.99 28.06 6.13
C ASP A 1135 5.79 29.18 6.82
N GLY A 1136 5.11 30.06 7.57
CA GLY A 1136 5.78 31.08 8.38
C GLY A 1136 6.70 30.52 9.47
N ARG A 1137 6.63 29.21 9.74
CA ARG A 1137 7.46 28.50 10.73
C ARG A 1137 8.49 27.57 10.09
N SER A 1138 8.59 27.54 8.76
CA SER A 1138 9.55 26.72 8.03
C SER A 1138 11.00 27.05 8.38
N ASP A 1139 11.36 28.31 8.56
CA ASP A 1139 12.70 28.70 9.01
C ASP A 1139 12.83 28.79 10.54
N ASP A 1140 11.81 28.33 11.28
CA ASP A 1140 11.83 28.17 12.73
C ASP A 1140 11.79 26.67 13.09
N LYS A 1141 10.88 26.25 13.96
CA LYS A 1141 10.82 24.88 14.52
C LYS A 1141 9.67 24.03 13.91
N GLY A 1142 9.13 24.45 12.77
CA GLY A 1142 8.13 23.69 12.01
C GLY A 1142 6.78 23.64 12.71
N VAL A 1143 6.17 22.44 12.80
CA VAL A 1143 4.85 22.29 13.45
C VAL A 1143 4.87 22.28 14.98
N GLU A 1144 6.04 22.22 15.61
CA GLU A 1144 6.23 22.39 17.07
C GLU A 1144 5.34 21.45 17.92
N PRO A 1145 5.75 20.19 18.13
CA PRO A 1145 5.01 19.26 18.96
C PRO A 1145 5.17 19.61 20.44
N GLU A 1146 4.17 20.29 20.98
CA GLU A 1146 4.15 20.89 22.33
C GLU A 1146 3.90 19.87 23.44
N HIS A 1147 2.86 19.07 23.27
CA HIS A 1147 2.40 18.17 24.33
C HIS A 1147 2.11 16.77 23.82
N VAL A 1148 2.27 15.79 24.72
CA VAL A 1148 1.95 14.39 24.45
C VAL A 1148 1.17 13.77 25.60
N GLU A 1149 0.09 13.07 25.25
CA GLU A 1149 -0.73 12.29 26.19
C GLU A 1149 -0.72 10.82 25.76
N ILE A 1150 -0.55 9.91 26.72
CA ILE A 1150 -0.55 8.46 26.45
C ILE A 1150 -1.69 7.77 27.17
N VAL A 1151 -2.38 6.86 26.47
CA VAL A 1151 -3.35 5.96 27.08
C VAL A 1151 -3.12 4.52 26.69
N THR A 1152 -3.31 3.61 27.66
CA THR A 1152 -3.45 2.17 27.40
C THR A 1152 -4.93 1.74 27.46
N LEU A 1153 -5.44 1.28 26.33
CA LEU A 1153 -6.79 0.75 26.15
C LEU A 1153 -6.68 -0.75 25.85
N GLY A 1154 -7.08 -1.58 26.82
CA GLY A 1154 -6.88 -3.02 26.74
C GLY A 1154 -5.40 -3.38 26.74
N ASP A 1155 -4.91 -3.96 25.65
CA ASP A 1155 -3.53 -4.34 25.39
C ASP A 1155 -2.80 -3.40 24.42
N ARG A 1156 -3.47 -2.36 23.92
CA ARG A 1156 -2.92 -1.38 22.98
C ARG A 1156 -2.61 -0.06 23.69
N SER A 1157 -1.53 0.58 23.29
CA SER A 1157 -1.14 1.92 23.79
C SER A 1157 -1.15 2.93 22.66
N PHE A 1158 -1.67 4.12 22.92
CA PHE A 1158 -1.80 5.21 21.95
C PHE A 1158 -1.18 6.49 22.49
N ALA A 1159 -0.52 7.26 21.63
CA ALA A 1159 -0.01 8.59 21.89
C ALA A 1159 -0.79 9.62 21.07
N PHE A 1160 -1.14 10.72 21.72
CA PHE A 1160 -1.76 11.90 21.10
C PHE A 1160 -0.73 13.03 21.12
N ILE A 1161 -0.39 13.57 19.96
CA ILE A 1161 0.68 14.58 19.82
C ILE A 1161 0.03 15.92 19.51
N ALA A 1162 0.12 16.90 20.39
CA ALA A 1162 -0.39 18.25 20.14
C ALA A 1162 0.61 19.05 19.31
N LEU A 1163 0.17 19.58 18.16
CA LEU A 1163 1.00 20.43 17.29
C LEU A 1163 0.60 21.89 17.47
N GLU A 1164 1.42 22.67 18.16
CA GLU A 1164 1.12 24.06 18.53
C GLU A 1164 1.06 24.97 17.30
N ARG A 1165 2.03 24.82 16.37
CA ARG A 1165 2.20 25.68 15.20
C ARG A 1165 1.56 25.18 13.91
N ALA A 1166 0.55 24.34 14.03
CA ALA A 1166 -0.38 24.14 12.93
C ALA A 1166 -1.36 25.34 12.84
N THR A 1167 -1.82 25.68 11.64
CA THR A 1167 -2.80 26.78 11.40
C THR A 1167 -4.20 26.52 12.00
N SER A 1168 -4.39 25.39 12.68
CA SER A 1168 -5.54 25.02 13.51
C SER A 1168 -5.09 23.89 14.44
N THR A 1169 -5.78 23.70 15.57
CA THR A 1169 -5.51 22.57 16.48
C THR A 1169 -5.55 21.25 15.72
N LEU A 1170 -4.40 20.56 15.71
CA LEU A 1170 -4.17 19.31 14.99
C LEU A 1170 -3.46 18.32 15.93
N ILE A 1171 -4.05 17.13 16.11
CA ILE A 1171 -3.52 16.11 17.02
C ILE A 1171 -3.31 14.79 16.28
N PRO A 1172 -2.13 14.51 15.72
CA PRO A 1172 -1.79 13.18 15.23
C PRO A 1172 -1.84 12.13 16.35
N VAL A 1173 -2.38 10.95 16.03
CA VAL A 1173 -2.53 9.82 16.96
C VAL A 1173 -1.70 8.66 16.46
N TYR A 1174 -0.85 8.14 17.34
CA TYR A 1174 0.03 7.01 17.06
C TYR A 1174 -0.32 5.83 17.93
N GLU A 1175 -0.42 4.63 17.36
CA GLU A 1175 -0.34 3.39 18.13
C GLU A 1175 1.13 3.10 18.45
N ILE A 1176 1.44 3.01 19.74
CA ILE A 1176 2.79 2.85 20.30
C ILE A 1176 2.95 1.53 21.06
N THR A 1177 2.06 0.56 20.82
CA THR A 1177 2.12 -0.78 21.44
C THR A 1177 3.47 -1.47 21.18
N ASP A 1178 3.98 -1.36 19.94
CA ASP A 1178 5.36 -1.67 19.58
C ASP A 1178 6.18 -0.37 19.49
N VAL A 1179 7.03 -0.16 20.50
CA VAL A 1179 7.85 1.04 20.63
C VAL A 1179 8.94 1.19 19.56
N ASN A 1180 9.25 0.14 18.80
CA ASN A 1180 10.25 0.19 17.72
C ASN A 1180 9.61 0.48 16.35
N ALA A 1181 8.29 0.33 16.25
CA ALA A 1181 7.52 0.61 15.05
C ALA A 1181 6.17 1.28 15.37
N PRO A 1182 6.15 2.47 16.02
CA PRO A 1182 4.94 3.28 16.13
C PRO A 1182 4.26 3.51 14.79
N LYS A 1183 2.93 3.53 14.78
CA LYS A 1183 2.13 3.73 13.57
C LYS A 1183 1.22 4.92 13.74
N HIS A 1184 1.26 5.86 12.81
CA HIS A 1184 0.21 6.88 12.68
C HIS A 1184 -1.09 6.19 12.29
N VAL A 1185 -2.14 6.37 13.09
CA VAL A 1185 -3.42 5.66 12.92
C VAL A 1185 -4.60 6.61 12.78
N HIS A 1186 -4.49 7.84 13.27
CA HIS A 1186 -5.59 8.81 13.27
C HIS A 1186 -5.09 10.25 13.40
N THR A 1187 -5.95 11.23 13.12
CA THR A 1187 -5.67 12.65 13.38
C THR A 1187 -6.95 13.38 13.83
N PHE A 1188 -6.89 14.10 14.95
CA PHE A 1188 -7.95 15.01 15.39
C PHE A 1188 -7.71 16.43 14.89
N TYR A 1189 -8.80 17.17 14.68
CA TYR A 1189 -8.77 18.55 14.18
C TYR A 1189 -9.87 19.40 14.79
N ALA A 1190 -9.54 20.61 15.19
CA ALA A 1190 -10.53 21.63 15.55
C ALA A 1190 -10.25 22.94 14.81
N GLY A 1191 -11.00 23.19 13.73
CA GLY A 1191 -10.84 24.41 12.93
C GLY A 1191 -11.25 25.73 13.59
N GLY A 1192 -11.78 25.68 14.81
CA GLY A 1192 -12.07 26.86 15.62
C GLY A 1192 -11.03 27.13 16.72
N SER A 1193 -10.02 26.27 16.82
CA SER A 1193 -9.06 26.22 17.93
C SER A 1193 -7.64 26.35 17.37
N LEU A 1194 -6.75 26.94 18.17
CA LEU A 1194 -5.37 27.30 17.79
C LEU A 1194 -4.43 27.13 18.98
N SER A 1195 -3.22 26.65 18.71
CA SER A 1195 -2.14 26.42 19.69
C SER A 1195 -2.53 25.45 20.81
N PRO A 1196 -2.67 24.15 20.53
CA PRO A 1196 -2.93 23.15 21.56
C PRO A 1196 -1.74 22.97 22.53
N GLU A 1197 -1.94 23.32 23.79
CA GLU A 1197 -0.90 23.34 24.85
C GLU A 1197 -0.86 22.08 25.72
N ALA A 1198 -2.04 21.52 26.03
CA ALA A 1198 -2.10 20.35 26.87
C ALA A 1198 -3.30 19.48 26.53
N SER A 1199 -3.18 18.20 26.90
CA SER A 1199 -4.30 17.29 26.76
C SER A 1199 -4.38 16.31 27.92
N VAL A 1200 -5.58 15.76 28.14
CA VAL A 1200 -5.78 14.69 29.12
C VAL A 1200 -6.78 13.68 28.57
N PHE A 1201 -6.44 12.40 28.64
CA PHE A 1201 -7.31 11.33 28.16
C PHE A 1201 -8.18 10.79 29.30
N VAL A 1202 -9.49 10.86 29.10
CA VAL A 1202 -10.48 10.32 30.03
C VAL A 1202 -11.01 8.99 29.53
N LYS A 1203 -10.47 7.90 30.09
CA LYS A 1203 -10.89 6.53 29.79
C LYS A 1203 -12.35 6.28 30.23
N THR A 1204 -13.20 5.83 29.31
CA THR A 1204 -14.60 5.42 29.60
C THR A 1204 -14.72 3.91 29.79
N ASP A 1205 -13.99 3.13 29.00
CA ASP A 1205 -13.85 1.67 29.12
C ASP A 1205 -12.51 1.20 28.53
N ASP A 1206 -12.30 -0.11 28.38
CA ASP A 1206 -11.05 -0.66 27.86
C ASP A 1206 -10.86 -0.47 26.34
N GLU A 1207 -11.83 0.10 25.63
CA GLU A 1207 -11.80 0.29 24.18
C GLU A 1207 -12.03 1.75 23.76
N SER A 1208 -12.37 2.65 24.70
CA SER A 1208 -12.78 4.01 24.39
C SER A 1208 -12.55 5.02 25.50
N GLY A 1209 -12.55 6.29 25.10
CA GLY A 1209 -12.48 7.43 25.99
C GLY A 1209 -12.63 8.74 25.23
N GLN A 1210 -12.25 9.82 25.91
CA GLN A 1210 -12.31 11.18 25.39
C GLN A 1210 -10.98 11.87 25.63
N LEU A 1211 -10.40 12.44 24.59
CA LEU A 1211 -9.26 13.34 24.70
C LEU A 1211 -9.79 14.76 24.92
N LEU A 1212 -9.44 15.38 26.04
CA LEU A 1212 -9.66 16.80 26.26
C LEU A 1212 -8.40 17.55 25.85
N VAL A 1213 -8.52 18.60 25.06
CA VAL A 1213 -7.40 19.41 24.56
C VAL A 1213 -7.67 20.87 24.89
N SER A 1214 -6.75 21.51 25.63
CA SER A 1214 -6.73 22.96 25.82
C SER A 1214 -5.94 23.61 24.70
N SER A 1215 -6.42 24.75 24.20
CA SER A 1215 -5.79 25.49 23.10
C SER A 1215 -5.71 26.98 23.46
N GLU A 1216 -4.49 27.47 23.69
CA GLU A 1216 -4.22 28.72 24.40
C GLU A 1216 -4.65 29.95 23.61
N VAL A 1217 -4.13 30.13 22.39
CA VAL A 1217 -4.42 31.31 21.55
C VAL A 1217 -5.92 31.47 21.29
N SER A 1218 -6.62 30.35 21.10
CA SER A 1218 -8.08 30.36 20.95
C SER A 1218 -8.85 30.43 22.27
N GLY A 1219 -8.20 30.14 23.40
CA GLY A 1219 -8.81 30.04 24.73
C GLY A 1219 -9.82 28.91 24.87
N THR A 1220 -9.71 27.85 24.08
CA THR A 1220 -10.74 26.80 23.99
C THR A 1220 -10.37 25.51 24.72
N LEU A 1221 -11.39 24.75 25.12
CA LEU A 1221 -11.26 23.36 25.58
C LEU A 1221 -12.15 22.46 24.69
N ASP A 1222 -11.50 21.61 23.91
CA ASP A 1222 -12.13 20.67 22.99
C ASP A 1222 -12.20 19.25 23.55
N ALA A 1223 -13.28 18.53 23.26
CA ALA A 1223 -13.44 17.13 23.63
C ALA A 1223 -13.56 16.23 22.40
N PHE A 1224 -12.57 15.38 22.14
CA PHE A 1224 -12.54 14.44 21.03
C PHE A 1224 -12.85 13.02 21.48
N LYS A 1225 -13.74 12.35 20.77
CA LYS A 1225 -14.06 10.95 21.04
C LYS A 1225 -13.02 10.05 20.38
N PHE A 1226 -12.47 9.12 21.15
CA PHE A 1226 -11.58 8.09 20.64
C PHE A 1226 -12.11 6.68 20.94
N ASN A 1227 -12.00 5.78 19.98
CA ASN A 1227 -12.30 4.36 20.14
C ASN A 1227 -11.30 3.53 19.34
N VAL A 1228 -10.85 2.41 19.91
CA VAL A 1228 -9.85 1.52 19.26
C VAL A 1228 -10.32 0.90 17.93
N ASN A 1229 -11.62 0.97 17.60
CA ASN A 1229 -12.16 0.54 16.31
C ASN A 1229 -12.23 1.66 15.26
N MET A 1230 -11.87 2.90 15.63
CA MET A 1230 -11.68 4.01 14.69
C MET A 1230 -10.32 3.95 13.98
N VAL A 1231 -9.47 3.00 14.39
CA VAL A 1231 -8.04 2.88 14.04
C VAL A 1231 -7.67 1.46 13.66
#